data_AF-A0A2D8XF35-F1
#
_entry.id   AF-A0A2D8XF35-F1
#
_cell.length_a   1.000
_cell.length_b   1.000
_cell.length_c   1.000
_cell.angle_alpha   90.00
_cell.angle_beta   90.00
_cell.angle_gamma   90.00
#
_symmetry.space_group_name_H-M   'P 1'
#
loop_
_entity.id
_entity.type
_entity.pdbx_description
1 polymer ?
#
loop_
_entity_poly.entity_id
_entity_poly.type
_entity_poly.pdbx_seq_one_letter_code
_entity_poly.pdbx_strand_id
1 'polypeptide(L)'
;MTLKTLTLEQLNSTDRIKAIKSQKAKALFTHRSAHQQYAIPKDWSPLSMVAVHLTDTPLHLTSAAEHIGYPCFLRACPESPRHGVIESIRCNDEIALLKNFTYLSGVMKKEDPDGCMLLMPFIDASSSSVMALSHPEVDDTGKIVMMTDEETGLDKPIMFQGYNIMGVGHDGVTAGHGFNLAFPLRIEEYTKDNMIMNTLSYSPTRHELEFVFTTESEKRDRGMMDLPKMNHSLTQIRGAPSHTPVMPPPQGVDTIGMIPQGEVVIQDSITMSGLEEVAWLEENITKEKCPDGYMVVEPSGSRLSHIYAHCRGVGVPYAITPSVTVGDRWVEAAAGWVVLDNDNNFEPKPYAPHAYLDDFKRGLDMGNKYWRKQQGWFSTFFHQWVSLPMSKPQDVAFLAGVFSAWLPKAVLALGLGEMRHARNLKKNANAELFATMTACIGSDVWKQLNNTEYLDSTRGHYYAAIGHLELDWGDAAKMLRFLNKHYRKGWSSSYGGPKWGDSMLSGAEVCDALQAFTADANEATLGELITVVNKAENAVHNNGSLFNKWLSKYAFDAGTAGFNPRRDMEHMASTYEMAREFLDDGLANVRAGWEQASPPVNNWGEILDYVEKKTPAYWRKTPIASSKNVHDALREVMEILPVGWRHGERGSHNSPQNKDFIMCGVSSCQLCATHLTWAANNPHSVPASQLVELKSLFDEHSASLMIAPPPVDVWLVGSVTETRASVKEQIALIKAKEFTPTAKEFNVLYEALDPADPDTPEMVLILNKYLSKQGDGLEQFLADMTKQEAKEGEKNE
;
A
#
# COMPACT_ATOMS: atom_id res chain seq x y z
N MET A 1 -30.02 -34.55 -45.73
CA MET A 1 -29.37 -33.37 -46.33
C MET A 1 -28.76 -32.59 -45.19
N THR A 2 -27.44 -32.52 -45.11
CA THR A 2 -26.75 -31.63 -44.16
C THR A 2 -26.98 -30.20 -44.66
N LEU A 3 -27.68 -29.37 -43.89
CA LEU A 3 -27.83 -27.96 -44.22
C LEU A 3 -26.43 -27.33 -44.23
N LYS A 4 -26.11 -26.57 -45.28
CA LYS A 4 -24.81 -25.93 -45.42
C LYS A 4 -24.71 -24.78 -44.41
N THR A 5 -23.76 -24.86 -43.47
CA THR A 5 -23.44 -23.78 -42.53
C THR A 5 -23.14 -22.48 -43.27
N LEU A 6 -23.68 -21.36 -42.78
CA LEU A 6 -23.38 -20.03 -43.30
C LEU A 6 -21.98 -19.58 -42.86
N THR A 7 -21.23 -18.93 -43.75
CA THR A 7 -19.91 -18.38 -43.40
C THR A 7 -20.06 -17.11 -42.55
N LEU A 8 -19.01 -16.74 -41.82
CA LEU A 8 -18.99 -15.50 -41.04
C LEU A 8 -19.20 -14.25 -41.93
N GLU A 9 -18.69 -14.28 -43.16
CA GLU A 9 -18.90 -13.22 -44.16
C GLU A 9 -20.36 -13.12 -44.60
N GLN A 10 -21.06 -14.24 -44.74
CA GLN A 10 -22.50 -14.25 -45.05
C GLN A 10 -23.33 -13.73 -43.88
N LEU A 11 -22.97 -14.13 -42.65
CA LEU A 11 -23.66 -13.72 -41.41
C LEU A 11 -23.47 -12.23 -41.10
N ASN A 12 -22.28 -11.69 -41.41
CA ASN A 12 -21.91 -10.28 -41.24
C ASN A 12 -21.76 -9.56 -42.58
N SER A 13 -22.61 -9.88 -43.56
CA SER A 13 -22.56 -9.22 -44.86
C SER A 13 -22.83 -7.72 -44.71
N THR A 14 -22.26 -6.92 -45.60
CA THR A 14 -22.46 -5.46 -45.62
C THR A 14 -23.94 -5.08 -45.62
N ASP A 15 -24.79 -5.84 -46.32
CA ASP A 15 -26.23 -5.57 -46.39
C ASP A 15 -26.94 -5.87 -45.07
N ARG A 16 -26.57 -6.97 -44.38
CA ARG A 16 -27.08 -7.30 -43.04
C ARG A 16 -26.67 -6.23 -42.02
N ILE A 17 -25.40 -5.82 -42.02
CA ILE A 17 -24.91 -4.76 -41.13
C ILE A 17 -25.60 -3.42 -41.41
N LYS A 18 -25.82 -3.05 -42.68
CA LYS A 18 -26.54 -1.82 -43.05
C LYS A 18 -28.02 -1.84 -42.63
N ALA A 19 -28.63 -3.02 -42.54
CA ALA A 19 -30.00 -3.19 -42.07
C ALA A 19 -30.16 -3.06 -40.55
N ILE A 20 -29.05 -3.00 -39.79
CA ILE A 20 -29.10 -2.76 -38.34
C ILE A 20 -29.53 -1.32 -38.07
N LYS A 21 -30.68 -1.16 -37.41
CA LYS A 21 -31.15 0.14 -36.92
C LYS A 21 -30.67 0.46 -35.50
N SER A 22 -30.36 -0.57 -34.70
CA SER A 22 -29.88 -0.41 -33.31
C SER A 22 -28.63 0.43 -33.17
N GLN A 23 -28.69 1.46 -32.33
CA GLN A 23 -27.55 2.29 -31.96
C GLN A 23 -26.41 1.46 -31.35
N LYS A 24 -26.70 0.56 -30.40
CA LYS A 24 -25.68 -0.26 -29.72
C LYS A 24 -24.95 -1.19 -30.69
N ALA A 25 -25.71 -1.93 -31.49
CA ALA A 25 -25.12 -2.87 -32.45
C ALA A 25 -24.33 -2.14 -33.53
N LYS A 26 -24.87 -1.03 -34.06
CA LYS A 26 -24.16 -0.20 -35.03
C LYS A 26 -22.86 0.39 -34.45
N ALA A 27 -22.87 0.82 -33.18
CA ALA A 27 -21.69 1.36 -32.51
C ALA A 27 -20.57 0.32 -32.44
N LEU A 28 -20.89 -0.92 -32.04
CA LEU A 28 -19.91 -2.00 -31.96
C LEU A 28 -19.37 -2.42 -33.33
N PHE A 29 -20.23 -2.54 -34.36
CA PHE A 29 -19.75 -2.82 -35.72
C PHE A 29 -18.88 -1.69 -36.27
N THR A 30 -19.23 -0.44 -36.00
CA THR A 30 -18.42 0.73 -36.39
C THR A 30 -17.08 0.72 -35.66
N HIS A 31 -17.07 0.40 -34.36
CA HIS A 31 -15.84 0.19 -33.57
C HIS A 31 -14.97 -0.91 -34.18
N ARG A 32 -15.55 -2.06 -34.54
CA ARG A 32 -14.82 -3.15 -35.20
C ARG A 32 -14.21 -2.73 -36.52
N SER A 33 -14.96 -2.01 -37.37
CA SER A 33 -14.45 -1.48 -38.63
C SER A 33 -13.32 -0.47 -38.40
N ALA A 34 -13.48 0.44 -37.44
CA ALA A 34 -12.45 1.41 -37.08
C ALA A 34 -11.16 0.74 -36.56
N HIS A 35 -11.29 -0.35 -35.78
CA HIS A 35 -10.16 -1.14 -35.28
C HIS A 35 -9.40 -1.79 -36.43
N GLN A 36 -10.11 -2.43 -37.36
CA GLN A 36 -9.53 -3.06 -38.55
C GLN A 36 -8.82 -2.04 -39.47
N GLN A 37 -9.29 -0.80 -39.48
CA GLN A 37 -8.71 0.31 -40.23
C GLN A 37 -7.61 1.06 -39.48
N TYR A 38 -7.24 0.63 -38.26
CA TYR A 38 -6.25 1.29 -37.41
C TYR A 38 -6.63 2.73 -37.02
N ALA A 39 -7.92 3.08 -37.10
CA ALA A 39 -8.46 4.38 -36.71
C ALA A 39 -8.66 4.52 -35.18
N ILE A 40 -8.58 3.40 -34.46
CA ILE A 40 -8.64 3.34 -32.99
C ILE A 40 -7.50 2.46 -32.44
N PRO A 41 -7.17 2.56 -31.14
CA PRO A 41 -6.07 1.83 -30.53
C PRO A 41 -6.29 0.31 -30.61
N LYS A 42 -5.20 -0.47 -30.72
CA LYS A 42 -5.30 -1.93 -30.87
C LYS A 42 -5.67 -2.65 -29.58
N ASP A 43 -5.33 -2.04 -28.45
CA ASP A 43 -5.58 -2.48 -27.08
C ASP A 43 -7.07 -2.68 -26.80
N TRP A 44 -7.97 -1.94 -27.45
CA TRP A 44 -9.41 -2.13 -27.33
C TRP A 44 -9.92 -3.04 -28.44
N SER A 45 -9.51 -4.31 -28.40
CA SER A 45 -9.88 -5.27 -29.43
C SER A 45 -11.40 -5.55 -29.40
N PRO A 46 -12.10 -5.40 -30.53
CA PRO A 46 -13.52 -5.71 -30.61
C PRO A 46 -13.72 -7.22 -30.40
N LEU A 47 -14.77 -7.59 -29.69
CA LEU A 47 -15.17 -8.99 -29.60
C LEU A 47 -15.64 -9.52 -30.96
N SER A 48 -15.40 -10.81 -31.18
CA SER A 48 -16.09 -11.54 -32.24
C SER A 48 -17.60 -11.38 -32.02
N MET A 49 -18.33 -11.02 -33.06
CA MET A 49 -19.78 -10.86 -32.95
C MET A 49 -20.47 -11.13 -34.28
N VAL A 50 -21.71 -11.59 -34.20
CA VAL A 50 -22.61 -11.79 -35.33
C VAL A 50 -23.89 -10.99 -35.11
N ALA A 51 -24.31 -10.25 -36.15
CA ALA A 51 -25.61 -9.59 -36.18
C ALA A 51 -26.72 -10.62 -36.34
N VAL A 52 -27.64 -10.64 -35.37
CA VAL A 52 -28.81 -11.52 -35.37
C VAL A 52 -30.05 -10.65 -35.55
N HIS A 53 -30.73 -10.80 -36.68
CA HIS A 53 -32.00 -10.12 -36.96
C HIS A 53 -33.17 -10.89 -36.32
N LEU A 54 -34.25 -10.19 -35.99
CA LEU A 54 -35.44 -10.81 -35.39
C LEU A 54 -36.16 -11.81 -36.33
N THR A 55 -35.85 -11.75 -37.63
CA THR A 55 -36.34 -12.65 -38.67
C THR A 55 -35.39 -13.80 -38.99
N ASP A 56 -34.23 -13.88 -38.32
CA ASP A 56 -33.28 -14.95 -38.54
C ASP A 56 -33.85 -16.32 -38.13
N THR A 57 -33.46 -17.34 -38.87
CA THR A 57 -33.90 -18.73 -38.68
C THR A 57 -32.92 -19.52 -37.80
N PRO A 58 -33.28 -20.72 -37.31
CA PRO A 58 -32.34 -21.58 -36.59
C PRO A 58 -31.01 -21.80 -37.32
N LEU A 59 -31.02 -21.92 -38.65
CA LEU A 59 -29.79 -22.07 -39.45
C LEU A 59 -28.81 -20.90 -39.25
N HIS A 60 -29.30 -19.66 -39.10
CA HIS A 60 -28.46 -18.49 -38.88
C HIS A 60 -27.82 -18.55 -37.49
N LEU A 61 -28.61 -18.89 -36.47
CA LEU A 61 -28.18 -18.96 -35.07
C LEU A 61 -27.16 -20.06 -34.85
N THR A 62 -27.41 -21.26 -35.37
CA THR A 62 -26.49 -22.39 -35.25
C THR A 62 -25.19 -22.10 -35.99
N SER A 63 -25.27 -21.58 -37.22
CA SER A 63 -24.07 -21.16 -37.96
C SER A 63 -23.29 -20.07 -37.21
N ALA A 64 -23.99 -19.08 -36.63
CA ALA A 64 -23.35 -18.03 -35.84
C ALA A 64 -22.65 -18.60 -34.60
N ALA A 65 -23.30 -19.51 -33.88
CA ALA A 65 -22.70 -20.15 -32.71
C ALA A 65 -21.51 -21.06 -33.06
N GLU A 66 -21.50 -21.70 -34.23
CA GLU A 66 -20.33 -22.45 -34.72
C GLU A 66 -19.10 -21.54 -34.91
N HIS A 67 -19.30 -20.27 -35.27
CA HIS A 67 -18.19 -19.28 -35.39
C HIS A 67 -17.83 -18.63 -34.06
N ILE A 68 -18.79 -18.44 -33.15
CA ILE A 68 -18.59 -17.75 -31.86
C ILE A 68 -18.07 -18.70 -30.77
N GLY A 69 -18.53 -19.95 -30.77
CA GLY A 69 -18.28 -20.93 -29.72
C GLY A 69 -19.24 -20.81 -28.52
N TYR A 70 -19.38 -21.91 -27.76
CA TYR A 70 -20.11 -21.94 -26.49
C TYR A 70 -19.14 -21.89 -25.29
N PRO A 71 -19.52 -21.27 -24.15
CA PRO A 71 -20.75 -20.50 -23.97
C PRO A 71 -20.73 -19.20 -24.80
N CYS A 72 -21.88 -18.83 -25.36
CA CYS A 72 -22.09 -17.57 -26.07
C CYS A 72 -23.06 -16.67 -25.30
N PHE A 73 -23.06 -15.39 -25.65
CA PHE A 73 -23.84 -14.34 -25.03
C PHE A 73 -24.76 -13.72 -26.08
N LEU A 74 -26.06 -13.85 -25.85
CA LEU A 74 -27.09 -13.28 -26.72
C LEU A 74 -27.53 -11.94 -26.13
N ARG A 75 -27.09 -10.84 -26.75
CA ARG A 75 -27.31 -9.48 -26.26
C ARG A 75 -28.39 -8.77 -27.07
N ALA A 76 -29.45 -8.33 -26.40
CA ALA A 76 -30.50 -7.53 -27.01
C ALA A 76 -30.01 -6.11 -27.35
N CYS A 77 -30.35 -5.64 -28.54
CA CYS A 77 -29.89 -4.38 -29.11
C CYS A 77 -31.12 -3.62 -29.66
N PRO A 78 -31.88 -2.89 -28.82
CA PRO A 78 -33.03 -2.09 -29.26
C PRO A 78 -32.63 -1.00 -30.28
N GLU A 79 -33.59 -0.52 -31.07
CA GLU A 79 -33.35 0.52 -32.09
C GLU A 79 -32.76 1.79 -31.44
N SER A 80 -33.51 2.32 -30.46
CA SER A 80 -33.12 3.49 -29.68
C SER A 80 -32.33 3.07 -28.43
N PRO A 81 -31.42 3.91 -27.92
CA PRO A 81 -30.76 3.65 -26.64
C PRO A 81 -31.78 3.48 -25.53
N ARG A 82 -31.93 2.23 -25.08
CA ARG A 82 -32.69 1.88 -23.89
C ARG A 82 -31.76 1.22 -22.89
N HIS A 83 -31.83 1.67 -21.66
CA HIS A 83 -31.02 1.12 -20.57
C HIS A 83 -31.69 -0.21 -20.19
N GLY A 84 -31.01 -1.36 -20.27
CA GLY A 84 -31.48 -2.63 -19.70
C GLY A 84 -32.85 -3.21 -20.11
N VAL A 85 -33.54 -2.73 -21.16
CA VAL A 85 -34.92 -3.16 -21.51
C VAL A 85 -35.09 -4.66 -21.71
N ILE A 86 -34.03 -5.37 -22.09
CA ILE A 86 -34.06 -6.81 -22.31
C ILE A 86 -32.76 -7.42 -21.80
N GLU A 87 -32.89 -8.44 -20.95
CA GLU A 87 -31.77 -9.19 -20.41
C GLU A 87 -30.87 -9.74 -21.53
N SER A 88 -29.56 -9.69 -21.30
CA SER A 88 -28.60 -10.39 -22.15
C SER A 88 -28.33 -11.76 -21.55
N ILE A 89 -28.48 -12.82 -22.35
CA ILE A 89 -28.57 -14.18 -21.81
C ILE A 89 -27.35 -15.01 -22.20
N ARG A 90 -26.72 -15.64 -21.20
CA ARG A 90 -25.70 -16.68 -21.41
C ARG A 90 -26.36 -17.95 -21.97
N CYS A 91 -25.85 -18.42 -23.09
CA CYS A 91 -26.29 -19.64 -23.76
C CYS A 91 -25.15 -20.66 -23.71
N ASN A 92 -25.33 -21.73 -22.95
CA ASN A 92 -24.28 -22.75 -22.74
C ASN A 92 -24.21 -23.78 -23.88
N ASP A 93 -25.28 -23.90 -24.65
CA ASP A 93 -25.40 -24.83 -25.77
C ASP A 93 -26.43 -24.33 -26.80
N GLU A 94 -26.59 -25.07 -27.88
CA GLU A 94 -27.49 -24.75 -28.98
C GLU A 94 -28.96 -24.72 -28.57
N ILE A 95 -29.38 -25.65 -27.70
CA ILE A 95 -30.76 -25.74 -27.24
C ILE A 95 -31.11 -24.48 -26.44
N ALA A 96 -30.21 -24.06 -25.55
CA ALA A 96 -30.34 -22.82 -24.79
C ALA A 96 -30.38 -21.61 -25.72
N LEU A 97 -29.51 -21.53 -26.73
CA LEU A 97 -29.48 -20.43 -27.69
C LEU A 97 -30.81 -20.29 -28.44
N LEU A 98 -31.33 -21.38 -29.01
CA LEU A 98 -32.57 -21.35 -29.78
C LEU A 98 -33.78 -20.99 -28.90
N LYS A 99 -33.82 -21.53 -27.67
CA LYS A 99 -34.87 -21.21 -26.69
C LYS A 99 -34.83 -19.72 -26.33
N ASN A 100 -33.66 -19.22 -25.95
CA ASN A 100 -33.46 -17.84 -25.51
C ASN A 100 -33.69 -16.84 -26.65
N PHE A 101 -33.23 -17.15 -27.88
CA PHE A 101 -33.55 -16.33 -29.04
C PHE A 101 -35.05 -16.27 -29.33
N THR A 102 -35.75 -17.40 -29.26
CA THR A 102 -37.21 -17.43 -29.48
C THR A 102 -37.92 -16.53 -28.48
N TYR A 103 -37.54 -16.62 -27.21
CA TYR A 103 -38.06 -15.75 -26.15
C TYR A 103 -37.74 -14.27 -26.40
N LEU A 104 -36.46 -13.92 -26.49
CA LEU A 104 -36.01 -12.54 -26.65
C LEU A 104 -36.52 -11.92 -27.94
N SER A 105 -36.63 -12.68 -29.02
CA SER A 105 -37.11 -12.15 -30.31
C SER A 105 -38.61 -11.91 -30.28
N GLY A 106 -39.36 -12.68 -29.50
CA GLY A 106 -40.76 -12.41 -29.21
C GLY A 106 -40.94 -11.10 -28.45
N VAL A 107 -40.14 -10.89 -27.39
CA VAL A 107 -40.14 -9.63 -26.62
C VAL A 107 -39.74 -8.45 -27.51
N MET A 108 -38.61 -8.54 -28.22
CA MET A 108 -38.16 -7.49 -29.16
C MET A 108 -39.21 -7.19 -30.23
N LYS A 109 -39.83 -8.18 -30.87
CA LYS A 109 -40.87 -7.94 -31.88
C LYS A 109 -42.08 -7.16 -31.33
N LYS A 110 -42.36 -7.30 -30.04
CA LYS A 110 -43.44 -6.58 -29.36
C LYS A 110 -43.02 -5.17 -28.96
N GLU A 111 -41.85 -5.03 -28.32
CA GLU A 111 -41.43 -3.78 -27.66
C GLU A 111 -40.52 -2.88 -28.52
N ASP A 112 -39.78 -3.47 -29.47
CA ASP A 112 -38.83 -2.81 -30.36
C ASP A 112 -38.62 -3.63 -31.67
N PRO A 113 -39.62 -3.65 -32.57
CA PRO A 113 -39.61 -4.52 -33.75
C PRO A 113 -38.50 -4.20 -34.75
N ASP A 114 -37.88 -3.04 -34.62
CA ASP A 114 -36.79 -2.54 -35.47
C ASP A 114 -35.40 -2.78 -34.88
N GLY A 115 -35.31 -3.22 -33.63
CA GLY A 115 -34.07 -3.61 -33.01
C GLY A 115 -33.52 -4.95 -33.53
N CYS A 116 -32.39 -5.36 -32.98
CA CYS A 116 -31.72 -6.61 -33.31
C CYS A 116 -31.08 -7.26 -32.08
N MET A 117 -30.29 -8.29 -32.28
CA MET A 117 -29.43 -8.88 -31.25
C MET A 117 -28.01 -9.04 -31.77
N LEU A 118 -27.08 -9.19 -30.84
CA LEU A 118 -25.72 -9.62 -31.11
C LEU A 118 -25.48 -10.96 -30.45
N LEU A 119 -24.91 -11.89 -31.21
CA LEU A 119 -24.32 -13.10 -30.64
C LEU A 119 -22.81 -12.88 -30.48
N MET A 120 -22.32 -13.00 -29.25
CA MET A 120 -20.93 -12.71 -28.87
C MET A 120 -20.38 -13.86 -28.00
N PRO A 121 -19.05 -14.02 -27.85
CA PRO A 121 -18.50 -14.93 -26.85
C PRO A 121 -18.98 -14.52 -25.46
N PHE A 122 -19.35 -15.48 -24.62
CA PHE A 122 -19.56 -15.19 -23.21
C PHE A 122 -18.20 -15.11 -22.52
N ILE A 123 -17.96 -14.00 -21.83
CA ILE A 123 -16.73 -13.77 -21.09
C ILE A 123 -17.01 -14.06 -19.63
N ASP A 124 -16.30 -15.02 -19.04
CA ASP A 124 -16.40 -15.32 -17.62
C ASP A 124 -15.62 -14.27 -16.81
N ALA A 125 -16.22 -13.09 -16.69
CA ALA A 125 -15.60 -11.90 -16.15
C ALA A 125 -15.52 -11.95 -14.62
N SER A 126 -14.38 -11.58 -14.04
CA SER A 126 -14.24 -11.38 -12.59
C SER A 126 -14.83 -10.03 -12.16
N SER A 127 -14.74 -9.03 -13.04
CA SER A 127 -15.25 -7.68 -12.83
C SER A 127 -15.74 -7.06 -14.13
N SER A 128 -16.55 -6.02 -14.01
CA SER A 128 -17.05 -5.18 -15.10
C SER A 128 -16.81 -3.72 -14.78
N SER A 129 -16.88 -2.86 -15.78
CA SER A 129 -16.88 -1.41 -15.57
C SER A 129 -17.76 -0.66 -16.53
N VAL A 130 -18.30 0.47 -16.08
CA VAL A 130 -18.89 1.49 -16.94
C VAL A 130 -18.09 2.78 -16.79
N MET A 131 -17.82 3.44 -17.90
CA MET A 131 -17.00 4.64 -17.96
C MET A 131 -17.81 5.82 -18.48
N ALA A 132 -17.87 6.88 -17.67
CA ALA A 132 -18.29 8.22 -18.07
C ALA A 132 -17.03 9.04 -18.39
N LEU A 133 -16.84 9.40 -19.66
CA LEU A 133 -15.62 10.04 -20.13
C LEU A 133 -15.56 11.53 -19.76
N SER A 134 -14.34 12.05 -19.56
CA SER A 134 -14.12 13.48 -19.34
C SER A 134 -14.58 14.30 -20.55
N HIS A 135 -15.32 15.40 -20.31
CA HIS A 135 -15.85 16.26 -21.37
C HIS A 135 -16.03 17.70 -20.88
N PRO A 136 -16.11 18.70 -21.76
CA PRO A 136 -16.56 20.04 -21.36
C PRO A 136 -17.96 19.96 -20.77
N GLU A 137 -18.21 20.70 -19.69
CA GLU A 137 -19.56 20.92 -19.21
C GLU A 137 -20.35 21.72 -20.24
N VAL A 138 -21.63 21.37 -20.40
CA VAL A 138 -22.54 22.06 -21.30
C VAL A 138 -23.77 22.50 -20.52
N ASP A 139 -24.28 23.70 -20.82
CA ASP A 139 -25.54 24.18 -20.27
C ASP A 139 -26.75 23.45 -20.91
N ASP A 140 -27.96 23.79 -20.45
CA ASP A 140 -29.22 23.22 -20.97
C ASP A 140 -29.44 23.46 -22.47
N THR A 141 -28.70 24.41 -23.07
CA THR A 141 -28.73 24.69 -24.51
C THR A 141 -27.67 23.92 -25.30
N GLY A 142 -26.80 23.18 -24.61
CA GLY A 142 -25.69 22.43 -25.17
C GLY A 142 -24.45 23.29 -25.44
N LYS A 143 -24.39 24.51 -24.92
CA LYS A 143 -23.21 25.38 -25.07
C LYS A 143 -22.19 25.07 -23.97
N ILE A 144 -20.92 25.05 -24.34
CA ILE A 144 -19.81 24.82 -23.39
C ILE A 144 -19.81 25.91 -22.33
N VAL A 145 -19.78 25.48 -21.07
CA VAL A 145 -19.63 26.38 -19.91
C VAL A 145 -18.16 26.78 -19.82
N MET A 146 -17.91 28.10 -19.74
CA MET A 146 -16.57 28.67 -19.66
C MET A 146 -16.34 29.28 -18.28
N MET A 147 -15.13 29.14 -17.75
CA MET A 147 -14.65 29.88 -16.58
C MET A 147 -13.44 30.72 -16.98
N THR A 148 -13.34 31.94 -16.46
CA THR A 148 -12.15 32.77 -16.64
C THR A 148 -11.10 32.30 -15.66
N ASP A 149 -9.94 31.87 -16.18
CA ASP A 149 -8.78 31.53 -15.37
C ASP A 149 -8.20 32.81 -14.73
N GLU A 150 -8.16 32.86 -13.41
CA GLU A 150 -7.77 34.09 -12.69
C GLU A 150 -6.29 34.48 -12.91
N GLU A 151 -5.40 33.50 -13.11
CA GLU A 151 -3.96 33.76 -13.31
C GLU A 151 -3.67 34.29 -14.71
N THR A 152 -4.33 33.74 -15.72
CA THR A 152 -4.06 34.04 -17.13
C THR A 152 -5.05 35.03 -17.75
N GLY A 153 -6.21 35.22 -17.12
CA GLY A 153 -7.34 35.99 -17.65
C GLY A 153 -8.01 35.36 -18.88
N LEU A 154 -7.68 34.11 -19.20
CA LEU A 154 -8.22 33.42 -20.37
C LEU A 154 -9.43 32.57 -19.99
N ASP A 155 -10.47 32.61 -20.83
CA ASP A 155 -11.61 31.70 -20.69
C ASP A 155 -11.19 30.27 -21.05
N LYS A 156 -11.41 29.34 -20.12
CA LYS A 156 -11.23 27.91 -20.31
C LYS A 156 -12.55 27.17 -20.08
N PRO A 157 -12.82 26.07 -20.78
CA PRO A 157 -14.01 25.27 -20.53
C PRO A 157 -13.97 24.71 -19.10
N ILE A 158 -15.10 24.73 -18.41
CA ILE A 158 -15.28 23.88 -17.22
C ILE A 158 -15.31 22.45 -17.71
N MET A 159 -14.49 21.59 -17.11
CA MET A 159 -14.34 20.21 -17.52
C MET A 159 -15.03 19.31 -16.50
N PHE A 160 -15.96 18.49 -16.97
CA PHE A 160 -16.42 17.32 -16.24
C PHE A 160 -15.24 16.34 -16.12
N GLN A 161 -14.85 16.05 -14.89
CA GLN A 161 -13.92 14.98 -14.62
C GLN A 161 -14.63 13.63 -14.83
N GLY A 162 -14.20 12.89 -15.84
CA GLY A 162 -14.71 11.55 -16.07
C GLY A 162 -14.40 10.62 -14.91
N TYR A 163 -15.18 9.56 -14.81
CA TYR A 163 -14.97 8.50 -13.84
C TYR A 163 -15.36 7.14 -14.43
N ASN A 164 -14.68 6.11 -13.95
CA ASN A 164 -15.01 4.72 -14.23
C ASN A 164 -15.52 4.07 -12.94
N ILE A 165 -16.68 3.42 -13.00
CA ILE A 165 -17.15 2.58 -11.90
C ILE A 165 -16.83 1.14 -12.28
N MET A 166 -16.19 0.42 -11.37
CA MET A 166 -15.92 -1.00 -11.45
C MET A 166 -16.79 -1.77 -10.46
N GLY A 167 -17.25 -2.95 -10.86
CA GLY A 167 -18.16 -3.81 -10.10
C GLY A 167 -17.90 -5.28 -10.34
N VAL A 168 -18.47 -6.14 -9.48
CA VAL A 168 -18.22 -7.60 -9.50
C VAL A 168 -18.87 -8.27 -10.73
N GLY A 169 -18.18 -9.26 -11.31
CA GLY A 169 -18.74 -10.09 -12.36
C GLY A 169 -18.99 -9.37 -13.68
N HIS A 170 -19.84 -9.95 -14.53
CA HIS A 170 -20.08 -9.47 -15.89
C HIS A 170 -20.90 -8.16 -15.95
N ASP A 171 -21.80 -7.95 -14.99
CA ASP A 171 -22.80 -6.89 -15.00
C ASP A 171 -22.91 -6.14 -13.66
N GLY A 172 -21.98 -6.32 -12.73
CA GLY A 172 -22.06 -5.71 -11.38
C GLY A 172 -22.31 -4.21 -11.37
N VAL A 173 -21.75 -3.46 -12.33
CA VAL A 173 -22.01 -2.01 -12.40
C VAL A 173 -23.38 -1.70 -13.00
N THR A 174 -23.71 -2.37 -14.10
CA THR A 174 -24.92 -2.08 -14.90
C THR A 174 -26.19 -2.57 -14.22
N ALA A 175 -26.12 -3.73 -13.58
CA ALA A 175 -27.16 -4.33 -12.76
C ALA A 175 -27.16 -3.78 -11.31
N GLY A 176 -26.17 -2.96 -10.94
CA GLY A 176 -26.10 -2.40 -9.59
C GLY A 176 -26.04 -3.50 -8.54
N HIS A 177 -25.06 -4.40 -8.67
CA HIS A 177 -24.89 -5.55 -7.80
C HIS A 177 -23.53 -5.57 -7.13
N GLY A 178 -23.56 -5.94 -5.85
CA GLY A 178 -22.38 -6.21 -5.07
C GLY A 178 -21.54 -4.97 -4.79
N PHE A 179 -20.23 -5.20 -4.73
CA PHE A 179 -19.24 -4.19 -4.39
C PHE A 179 -18.90 -3.34 -5.64
N ASN A 180 -18.87 -2.02 -5.48
CA ASN A 180 -18.56 -1.08 -6.55
C ASN A 180 -17.54 -0.04 -6.07
N LEU A 181 -16.57 0.32 -6.91
CA LEU A 181 -15.64 1.43 -6.66
C LEU A 181 -15.53 2.32 -7.89
N ALA A 182 -15.46 3.63 -7.63
CA ALA A 182 -15.22 4.65 -8.64
C ALA A 182 -13.72 5.03 -8.71
N PHE A 183 -13.25 5.23 -9.94
CA PHE A 183 -11.90 5.63 -10.28
C PHE A 183 -11.95 6.92 -11.10
N PRO A 184 -11.23 7.99 -10.69
CA PRO A 184 -11.17 9.22 -11.46
C PRO A 184 -10.42 9.00 -12.77
N LEU A 185 -10.89 9.65 -13.84
CA LEU A 185 -10.18 9.72 -15.11
C LEU A 185 -9.39 11.02 -15.20
N ARG A 186 -8.31 10.99 -15.99
CA ARG A 186 -7.50 12.18 -16.26
C ARG A 186 -8.26 13.20 -17.13
N ILE A 187 -8.08 14.49 -16.84
CA ILE A 187 -8.73 15.60 -17.59
C ILE A 187 -7.87 16.07 -18.77
N GLU A 188 -6.55 16.13 -18.60
CA GLU A 188 -5.62 16.79 -19.54
C GLU A 188 -5.52 16.16 -20.94
N GLU A 189 -5.92 14.90 -21.09
CA GLU A 189 -5.81 14.15 -22.35
C GLU A 189 -7.15 13.94 -23.06
N TYR A 190 -8.22 14.67 -22.68
CA TYR A 190 -9.60 14.42 -23.15
C TYR A 190 -9.76 14.26 -24.67
N THR A 191 -9.05 15.02 -25.51
CA THR A 191 -9.16 14.87 -26.98
C THR A 191 -8.57 13.55 -27.49
N LYS A 192 -7.51 13.05 -26.85
CA LYS A 192 -6.86 11.77 -27.16
C LYS A 192 -7.59 10.60 -26.51
N ASP A 193 -8.09 10.79 -25.30
CA ASP A 193 -8.83 9.78 -24.55
C ASP A 193 -10.23 9.55 -25.14
N ASN A 194 -10.85 10.61 -25.66
CA ASN A 194 -12.12 10.51 -26.42
C ASN A 194 -11.93 10.15 -27.89
N MET A 195 -10.75 9.69 -28.32
CA MET A 195 -10.49 9.38 -29.73
C MET A 195 -11.49 8.36 -30.28
N ILE A 196 -11.92 7.38 -29.49
CA ILE A 196 -12.96 6.44 -29.93
C ILE A 196 -14.30 7.14 -30.13
N MET A 197 -14.71 8.02 -29.22
CA MET A 197 -15.93 8.80 -29.38
C MET A 197 -15.86 9.68 -30.63
N ASN A 198 -14.73 10.34 -30.84
CA ASN A 198 -14.47 11.18 -32.02
C ASN A 198 -14.49 10.36 -33.31
N THR A 199 -13.78 9.22 -33.36
CA THR A 199 -13.72 8.32 -34.53
C THR A 199 -15.10 7.75 -34.87
N LEU A 200 -15.91 7.46 -33.85
CA LEU A 200 -17.27 6.93 -34.02
C LEU A 200 -18.33 8.02 -34.19
N SER A 201 -17.94 9.30 -34.14
CA SER A 201 -18.86 10.46 -34.17
C SER A 201 -19.91 10.42 -33.05
N TYR A 202 -19.54 9.90 -31.88
CA TYR A 202 -20.36 9.91 -30.66
C TYR A 202 -19.94 11.02 -29.71
N SER A 203 -20.91 11.59 -28.99
CA SER A 203 -20.62 12.58 -27.96
C SER A 203 -20.23 11.89 -26.66
N PRO A 204 -19.09 12.23 -26.04
CA PRO A 204 -18.74 11.75 -24.70
C PRO A 204 -19.69 12.27 -23.61
N THR A 205 -20.51 13.30 -23.88
CA THR A 205 -21.53 13.78 -22.93
C THR A 205 -22.80 12.93 -22.90
N ARG A 206 -22.99 12.05 -23.89
CA ARG A 206 -24.23 11.29 -24.10
C ARG A 206 -23.99 9.81 -24.28
N HIS A 207 -22.79 9.33 -24.02
CA HIS A 207 -22.45 7.94 -24.22
C HIS A 207 -21.46 7.46 -23.17
N GLU A 208 -21.67 6.22 -22.76
CA GLU A 208 -20.86 5.50 -21.78
C GLU A 208 -20.22 4.29 -22.46
N LEU A 209 -19.03 3.91 -21.99
CA LEU A 209 -18.32 2.72 -22.44
C LEU A 209 -18.41 1.62 -21.38
N GLU A 210 -18.74 0.40 -21.81
CA GLU A 210 -18.88 -0.75 -20.91
C GLU A 210 -17.83 -1.80 -21.22
N PHE A 211 -17.12 -2.23 -20.19
CA PHE A 211 -16.06 -3.23 -20.29
C PHE A 211 -16.34 -4.38 -19.34
N VAL A 212 -15.85 -5.55 -19.73
CA VAL A 212 -15.70 -6.70 -18.82
C VAL A 212 -14.23 -7.07 -18.73
N PHE A 213 -13.85 -7.64 -17.59
CA PHE A 213 -12.46 -8.00 -17.31
C PHE A 213 -12.37 -9.44 -16.87
N THR A 214 -11.35 -10.13 -17.39
CA THR A 214 -10.99 -11.48 -16.95
C THR A 214 -9.61 -11.43 -16.35
N THR A 215 -9.46 -12.04 -15.18
CA THR A 215 -8.14 -12.40 -14.68
C THR A 215 -7.55 -13.47 -15.59
N GLU A 216 -6.35 -13.25 -16.13
CA GLU A 216 -5.65 -14.35 -16.79
C GLU A 216 -5.45 -15.49 -15.78
N SER A 217 -5.71 -16.73 -16.20
CA SER A 217 -5.50 -17.89 -15.34
C SER A 217 -4.00 -18.04 -15.06
N GLU A 218 -3.52 -17.40 -14.00
CA GLU A 218 -2.12 -17.48 -13.64
C GLU A 218 -1.91 -18.63 -12.68
N LYS A 219 -0.88 -19.44 -12.96
CA LYS A 219 -0.25 -20.31 -11.96
C LYS A 219 -0.07 -19.45 -10.70
N ARG A 220 -0.80 -19.79 -9.64
CA ARG A 220 -0.76 -19.13 -8.31
C ARG A 220 0.64 -19.07 -7.68
N ASP A 221 1.66 -19.63 -8.34
CA ASP A 221 3.08 -19.48 -8.01
C ASP A 221 3.60 -18.03 -8.16
N ARG A 222 2.81 -17.11 -8.74
CA ARG A 222 3.07 -15.68 -8.57
C ARG A 222 2.73 -15.30 -7.13
N GLY A 223 3.74 -15.36 -6.26
CA GLY A 223 3.63 -15.06 -4.83
C GLY A 223 3.10 -13.65 -4.54
N MET A 224 3.15 -13.24 -3.27
CA MET A 224 2.68 -11.97 -2.63
C MET A 224 2.89 -10.61 -3.37
N MET A 225 3.39 -10.57 -4.61
CA MET A 225 4.21 -9.49 -5.14
C MET A 225 3.71 -8.82 -6.43
N ASP A 226 2.77 -9.39 -7.18
CA ASP A 226 2.34 -8.84 -8.47
C ASP A 226 0.82 -8.64 -8.56
N LEU A 227 0.40 -7.69 -9.41
CA LEU A 227 -1.01 -7.45 -9.69
C LEU A 227 -1.55 -8.61 -10.53
N PRO A 228 -2.83 -9.01 -10.34
CA PRO A 228 -3.46 -9.92 -11.27
C PRO A 228 -3.38 -9.33 -12.67
N LYS A 229 -2.92 -10.08 -13.66
CA LYS A 229 -2.97 -9.60 -15.04
C LYS A 229 -4.42 -9.64 -15.52
N MET A 230 -4.94 -8.47 -15.86
CA MET A 230 -6.33 -8.31 -16.28
C MET A 230 -6.39 -8.10 -17.79
N ASN A 231 -7.20 -8.91 -18.47
CA ASN A 231 -7.61 -8.63 -19.84
C ASN A 231 -8.95 -7.92 -19.81
N HIS A 232 -9.13 -6.94 -20.68
CA HIS A 232 -10.37 -6.18 -20.80
C HIS A 232 -10.98 -6.38 -22.18
N SER A 233 -12.31 -6.22 -22.27
CA SER A 233 -13.03 -6.28 -23.53
C SER A 233 -14.15 -5.25 -23.51
N LEU A 234 -14.19 -4.38 -24.53
CA LEU A 234 -15.30 -3.45 -24.72
C LEU A 234 -16.51 -4.24 -25.19
N THR A 235 -17.54 -4.31 -24.35
CA THR A 235 -18.75 -5.08 -24.65
C THR A 235 -19.87 -4.19 -25.15
N GLN A 236 -19.90 -2.90 -24.78
CA GLN A 236 -20.97 -1.99 -25.17
C GLN A 236 -20.49 -0.54 -25.30
N ILE A 237 -21.08 0.18 -26.26
CA ILE A 237 -21.08 1.65 -26.32
C ILE A 237 -22.56 2.04 -26.29
N ARG A 238 -23.00 2.67 -25.21
CA ARG A 238 -24.44 2.94 -25.00
C ARG A 238 -24.69 4.43 -24.90
N GLY A 239 -25.82 4.88 -25.46
CA GLY A 239 -26.33 6.21 -25.20
C GLY A 239 -26.77 6.33 -23.73
N ALA A 240 -26.52 7.49 -23.13
CA ALA A 240 -26.88 7.81 -21.74
C ALA A 240 -27.28 9.30 -21.63
N PRO A 241 -28.06 9.70 -20.61
CA PRO A 241 -28.27 11.11 -20.29
C PRO A 241 -26.96 11.76 -19.80
N SER A 242 -26.93 13.09 -19.70
CA SER A 242 -25.77 13.83 -19.18
C SER A 242 -25.32 13.27 -17.84
N HIS A 243 -24.02 13.05 -17.65
CA HIS A 243 -23.47 12.45 -16.44
C HIS A 243 -23.62 13.39 -15.24
N THR A 244 -23.88 12.83 -14.05
CA THR A 244 -23.88 13.59 -12.80
C THR A 244 -22.43 13.88 -12.40
N PRO A 245 -22.03 15.17 -12.25
CA PRO A 245 -20.77 15.52 -11.62
C PRO A 245 -20.71 14.97 -10.20
N VAL A 246 -19.55 14.48 -9.78
CA VAL A 246 -19.34 14.03 -8.39
C VAL A 246 -18.65 15.16 -7.64
N MET A 247 -19.33 15.72 -6.65
CA MET A 247 -18.77 16.74 -5.75
C MET A 247 -18.30 16.09 -4.44
N PRO A 248 -17.45 16.75 -3.62
CA PRO A 248 -17.11 16.21 -2.32
C PRO A 248 -18.37 16.11 -1.44
N PRO A 249 -18.62 14.98 -0.77
CA PRO A 249 -19.77 14.86 0.12
C PRO A 249 -19.62 15.82 1.29
N PRO A 250 -20.66 16.55 1.70
CA PRO A 250 -20.63 17.30 2.94
C PRO A 250 -20.33 16.39 4.14
N GLN A 251 -19.80 16.96 5.22
CA GLN A 251 -19.49 16.19 6.43
C GLN A 251 -20.73 15.42 6.93
N GLY A 252 -20.56 14.11 7.18
CA GLY A 252 -21.64 13.25 7.65
C GLY A 252 -22.55 12.69 6.55
N VAL A 253 -22.27 12.98 5.26
CA VAL A 253 -23.01 12.42 4.12
C VAL A 253 -22.21 11.30 3.48
N ASP A 254 -22.82 10.12 3.37
CA ASP A 254 -22.21 8.93 2.79
C ASP A 254 -23.11 8.18 1.78
N THR A 255 -24.35 8.65 1.59
CA THR A 255 -25.31 8.01 0.71
C THR A 255 -25.22 8.62 -0.68
N ILE A 256 -24.98 7.74 -1.65
CA ILE A 256 -24.90 8.12 -3.06
C ILE A 256 -26.33 8.26 -3.61
N GLY A 257 -26.61 9.33 -4.33
CA GLY A 257 -27.91 9.54 -4.94
C GLY A 257 -28.01 10.84 -5.72
N MET A 258 -29.22 11.19 -6.14
CA MET A 258 -29.54 12.47 -6.75
C MET A 258 -31.00 12.83 -6.46
N ILE A 259 -31.29 14.10 -6.23
CA ILE A 259 -32.65 14.61 -6.05
C ILE A 259 -32.74 15.88 -6.90
N PRO A 260 -33.08 15.76 -8.19
CA PRO A 260 -32.96 16.86 -9.15
C PRO A 260 -33.65 18.18 -8.75
N GLN A 261 -34.69 18.11 -7.91
CA GLN A 261 -35.40 19.25 -7.36
C GLN A 261 -34.82 19.80 -6.02
N GLY A 262 -33.68 19.28 -5.56
CA GLY A 262 -33.03 19.63 -4.31
C GLY A 262 -33.50 18.82 -3.09
N GLU A 263 -34.80 18.63 -2.92
CA GLU A 263 -35.37 17.87 -1.79
C GLU A 263 -36.61 17.04 -2.17
N VAL A 264 -36.89 15.99 -1.39
CA VAL A 264 -38.09 15.16 -1.54
C VAL A 264 -38.59 14.70 -0.18
N VAL A 265 -39.89 14.86 0.08
CA VAL A 265 -40.57 14.19 1.20
C VAL A 265 -41.26 12.96 0.64
N ILE A 266 -40.85 11.77 1.09
CA ILE A 266 -41.28 10.50 0.54
C ILE A 266 -42.78 10.31 0.77
N GLN A 267 -43.56 10.28 -0.30
CA GLN A 267 -44.96 9.88 -0.29
C GLN A 267 -45.14 8.44 -0.76
N ASP A 268 -44.25 7.99 -1.64
CA ASP A 268 -44.22 6.64 -2.18
C ASP A 268 -42.79 6.32 -2.64
N SER A 269 -42.44 5.05 -2.69
CA SER A 269 -41.11 4.62 -3.13
C SER A 269 -41.14 3.23 -3.72
N ILE A 270 -40.19 2.95 -4.60
CA ILE A 270 -39.93 1.60 -5.07
C ILE A 270 -38.49 1.21 -4.78
N THR A 271 -38.33 0.04 -4.18
CA THR A 271 -37.02 -0.59 -4.04
C THR A 271 -36.80 -1.48 -5.24
N MET A 272 -35.66 -1.28 -5.88
CA MET A 272 -35.31 -1.92 -7.12
C MET A 272 -33.97 -2.63 -7.05
N SER A 273 -33.80 -3.62 -7.91
CA SER A 273 -32.50 -4.21 -8.21
C SER A 273 -32.34 -4.30 -9.72
N GLY A 274 -31.13 -4.15 -10.26
CA GLY A 274 -30.92 -4.06 -11.71
C GLY A 274 -31.20 -5.33 -12.53
N LEU A 275 -31.91 -6.32 -11.97
CA LEU A 275 -32.55 -7.44 -12.67
C LEU A 275 -34.01 -7.16 -13.04
N GLU A 276 -34.60 -6.06 -12.59
CA GLU A 276 -35.98 -5.72 -12.91
C GLU A 276 -36.17 -5.43 -14.40
N GLU A 277 -37.34 -5.80 -14.93
CA GLU A 277 -37.68 -5.59 -16.32
C GLU A 277 -37.69 -4.08 -16.60
N VAL A 278 -36.63 -3.53 -17.21
CA VAL A 278 -36.54 -2.09 -17.45
C VAL A 278 -37.64 -1.58 -18.40
N ALA A 279 -38.30 -2.47 -19.15
CA ALA A 279 -39.55 -2.14 -19.83
C ALA A 279 -40.61 -1.59 -18.86
N TRP A 280 -40.72 -2.20 -17.67
CA TRP A 280 -41.58 -1.71 -16.59
C TRP A 280 -41.11 -0.35 -16.07
N LEU A 281 -39.80 -0.13 -15.90
CA LEU A 281 -39.24 1.17 -15.51
C LEU A 281 -39.59 2.28 -16.49
N GLU A 282 -39.36 2.06 -17.78
CA GLU A 282 -39.65 3.05 -18.81
C GLU A 282 -41.16 3.32 -18.90
N GLU A 283 -41.98 2.29 -18.70
CA GLU A 283 -43.43 2.44 -18.67
C GLU A 283 -43.92 3.16 -17.41
N ASN A 284 -43.35 2.92 -16.23
CA ASN A 284 -43.95 3.33 -14.95
C ASN A 284 -43.19 4.44 -14.22
N ILE A 285 -41.87 4.54 -14.42
CA ILE A 285 -41.02 5.57 -13.83
C ILE A 285 -40.82 6.69 -14.84
N THR A 286 -41.84 7.54 -14.99
CA THR A 286 -41.80 8.75 -15.81
C THR A 286 -42.18 9.96 -14.97
N LYS A 287 -41.86 11.16 -15.44
CA LYS A 287 -42.20 12.40 -14.75
C LYS A 287 -43.72 12.55 -14.51
N GLU A 288 -44.55 11.98 -15.39
CA GLU A 288 -46.01 12.07 -15.32
C GLU A 288 -46.63 10.98 -14.43
N LYS A 289 -45.94 9.84 -14.27
CA LYS A 289 -46.44 8.68 -13.52
C LYS A 289 -45.88 8.59 -12.10
N CYS A 290 -44.70 9.14 -11.86
CA CYS A 290 -44.13 9.31 -10.53
C CYS A 290 -44.74 10.56 -9.88
N PRO A 291 -45.60 10.43 -8.85
CA PRO A 291 -46.15 11.60 -8.16
C PRO A 291 -45.05 12.39 -7.44
N ASP A 292 -45.38 13.63 -7.06
CA ASP A 292 -44.53 14.40 -6.14
C ASP A 292 -44.30 13.60 -4.86
N GLY A 293 -43.03 13.54 -4.41
CA GLY A 293 -42.64 12.71 -3.27
C GLY A 293 -42.29 11.27 -3.62
N TYR A 294 -42.21 10.88 -4.89
CA TYR A 294 -41.77 9.54 -5.30
C TYR A 294 -40.24 9.41 -5.30
N MET A 295 -39.71 8.26 -4.87
CA MET A 295 -38.27 7.97 -4.91
C MET A 295 -37.97 6.53 -5.31
N VAL A 296 -36.93 6.36 -6.13
CA VAL A 296 -36.37 5.04 -6.49
C VAL A 296 -35.20 4.72 -5.57
N VAL A 297 -35.17 3.50 -5.05
CA VAL A 297 -34.13 3.03 -4.13
C VAL A 297 -33.44 1.81 -4.74
N GLU A 298 -32.11 1.82 -4.83
CA GLU A 298 -31.34 0.69 -5.36
C GLU A 298 -30.24 0.29 -4.36
N PRO A 299 -30.50 -0.66 -3.43
CA PRO A 299 -29.60 -0.96 -2.30
C PRO A 299 -28.14 -1.29 -2.66
N SER A 300 -27.92 -1.95 -3.80
CA SER A 300 -26.59 -2.32 -4.30
C SER A 300 -26.18 -1.55 -5.55
N GLY A 301 -26.90 -0.46 -5.85
CA GLY A 301 -26.80 0.30 -7.08
C GLY A 301 -25.42 0.90 -7.37
N SER A 302 -25.33 1.57 -8.51
CA SER A 302 -24.17 2.38 -8.87
C SER A 302 -24.61 3.63 -9.62
N ARG A 303 -23.79 4.70 -9.63
CA ARG A 303 -24.11 5.93 -10.40
C ARG A 303 -24.14 5.70 -11.93
N LEU A 304 -23.72 4.53 -12.38
CA LEU A 304 -23.73 4.11 -13.78
C LEU A 304 -24.56 2.83 -13.99
N SER A 305 -25.47 2.51 -13.05
CA SER A 305 -26.47 1.46 -13.23
C SER A 305 -27.52 1.89 -14.26
N HIS A 306 -28.26 0.93 -14.80
CA HIS A 306 -29.38 1.23 -15.70
C HIS A 306 -30.48 2.04 -15.01
N ILE A 307 -30.77 1.73 -13.75
CA ILE A 307 -31.81 2.40 -12.96
C ILE A 307 -31.42 3.85 -12.70
N TYR A 308 -30.16 4.10 -12.29
CA TYR A 308 -29.65 5.46 -12.08
C TYR A 308 -29.73 6.28 -13.37
N ALA A 309 -29.24 5.73 -14.48
CA ALA A 309 -29.27 6.41 -15.77
C ALA A 309 -30.71 6.75 -16.21
N HIS A 310 -31.68 5.85 -15.99
CA HIS A 310 -33.08 6.10 -16.27
C HIS A 310 -33.64 7.24 -15.41
N CYS A 311 -33.50 7.16 -14.08
CA CYS A 311 -33.96 8.17 -13.14
C CYS A 311 -33.38 9.55 -13.46
N ARG A 312 -32.10 9.61 -13.86
CA ARG A 312 -31.39 10.83 -14.27
C ARG A 312 -32.02 11.44 -15.52
N GLY A 313 -32.38 10.59 -16.49
CA GLY A 313 -33.00 11.01 -17.75
C GLY A 313 -34.40 11.59 -17.57
N VAL A 314 -35.19 11.05 -16.62
CA VAL A 314 -36.58 11.49 -16.38
C VAL A 314 -36.71 12.50 -15.23
N GLY A 315 -35.64 12.75 -14.48
CA GLY A 315 -35.62 13.68 -13.35
C GLY A 315 -36.34 13.14 -12.10
N VAL A 316 -36.27 11.83 -11.85
CA VAL A 316 -36.87 11.18 -10.67
C VAL A 316 -35.82 11.00 -9.58
N PRO A 317 -36.13 11.31 -8.29
CA PRO A 317 -35.23 11.09 -7.16
C PRO A 317 -34.76 9.64 -7.03
N TYR A 318 -33.49 9.48 -6.67
CA TYR A 318 -32.85 8.18 -6.55
C TYR A 318 -31.83 8.14 -5.40
N ALA A 319 -31.75 7.02 -4.67
CA ALA A 319 -30.66 6.76 -3.72
C ALA A 319 -30.19 5.31 -3.70
N ILE A 320 -28.89 5.14 -3.41
CA ILE A 320 -28.23 3.87 -3.10
C ILE A 320 -28.29 3.64 -1.59
N THR A 321 -29.44 3.17 -1.12
CA THR A 321 -29.71 2.89 0.30
C THR A 321 -30.53 1.60 0.44
N PRO A 322 -30.45 0.85 1.56
CA PRO A 322 -31.25 -0.36 1.74
C PRO A 322 -32.76 -0.15 1.64
N SER A 323 -33.25 1.01 2.09
CA SER A 323 -34.68 1.35 2.11
C SER A 323 -34.89 2.83 2.42
N VAL A 324 -36.09 3.33 2.16
CA VAL A 324 -36.62 4.62 2.65
C VAL A 324 -38.00 4.42 3.27
N THR A 325 -38.44 5.35 4.10
CA THR A 325 -39.75 5.32 4.76
C THR A 325 -40.64 6.44 4.24
N VAL A 326 -41.94 6.17 4.06
CA VAL A 326 -42.92 7.23 3.79
C VAL A 326 -42.91 8.25 4.93
N GLY A 327 -42.81 9.53 4.58
CA GLY A 327 -42.63 10.65 5.48
C GLY A 327 -41.18 11.08 5.66
N ASP A 328 -40.20 10.29 5.22
CA ASP A 328 -38.79 10.70 5.24
C ASP A 328 -38.59 11.92 4.36
N ARG A 329 -37.74 12.86 4.78
CA ARG A 329 -37.29 13.98 3.96
C ARG A 329 -35.84 13.73 3.57
N TRP A 330 -35.59 13.63 2.26
CA TRP A 330 -34.25 13.49 1.70
C TRP A 330 -33.84 14.76 0.96
N VAL A 331 -32.57 15.12 1.05
CA VAL A 331 -32.01 16.33 0.43
C VAL A 331 -30.76 15.97 -0.37
N GLU A 332 -30.60 16.54 -1.56
CA GLU A 332 -29.34 16.48 -2.31
C GLU A 332 -28.34 17.46 -1.69
N ALA A 333 -27.50 16.93 -0.81
CA ALA A 333 -26.54 17.72 -0.04
C ALA A 333 -25.39 18.26 -0.91
N ALA A 334 -25.04 17.53 -1.96
CA ALA A 334 -24.13 17.93 -3.03
C ALA A 334 -24.38 17.03 -4.24
N ALA A 335 -23.96 17.45 -5.44
CA ALA A 335 -24.16 16.64 -6.65
C ALA A 335 -23.60 15.22 -6.48
N GLY A 336 -24.48 14.23 -6.61
CA GLY A 336 -24.16 12.81 -6.43
C GLY A 336 -24.23 12.28 -5.00
N TRP A 337 -24.72 13.08 -4.04
CA TRP A 337 -24.83 12.76 -2.61
C TRP A 337 -26.15 13.23 -2.01
N VAL A 338 -26.81 12.34 -1.28
CA VAL A 338 -28.09 12.60 -0.63
C VAL A 338 -28.03 12.27 0.85
N VAL A 339 -28.85 12.95 1.65
CA VAL A 339 -28.91 12.75 3.10
C VAL A 339 -30.35 12.73 3.57
N LEU A 340 -30.64 11.90 4.58
CA LEU A 340 -31.89 11.90 5.31
C LEU A 340 -31.90 13.07 6.31
N ASP A 341 -32.84 14.01 6.15
CA ASP A 341 -32.98 15.23 6.96
C ASP A 341 -34.46 15.45 7.36
N ASN A 342 -34.98 14.53 8.17
CA ASN A 342 -36.36 14.54 8.67
C ASN A 342 -36.69 15.77 9.53
N ASP A 343 -35.69 16.31 10.23
CA ASP A 343 -35.87 17.44 11.13
C ASP A 343 -35.70 18.80 10.44
N ASN A 344 -35.34 18.81 9.15
CA ASN A 344 -35.03 20.01 8.37
C ASN A 344 -33.99 20.90 9.05
N ASN A 345 -32.94 20.26 9.56
CA ASN A 345 -31.87 20.91 10.31
C ASN A 345 -30.47 20.58 9.77
N PHE A 346 -30.39 19.84 8.66
CA PHE A 346 -29.12 19.55 8.02
C PHE A 346 -28.53 20.82 7.40
N GLU A 347 -27.39 21.25 7.94
CA GLU A 347 -26.58 22.31 7.36
C GLU A 347 -25.33 21.69 6.72
N PRO A 348 -25.17 21.78 5.38
CA PRO A 348 -24.02 21.18 4.71
C PRO A 348 -22.73 21.86 5.16
N LYS A 349 -21.84 21.07 5.77
CA LYS A 349 -20.48 21.49 6.09
C LYS A 349 -19.52 20.99 5.01
N PRO A 350 -18.41 21.72 4.72
CA PRO A 350 -17.39 21.23 3.80
C PRO A 350 -16.93 19.82 4.15
N TYR A 351 -16.58 19.04 3.13
CA TYR A 351 -15.99 17.72 3.30
C TYR A 351 -14.77 17.80 4.22
N ALA A 352 -14.67 16.85 5.16
CA ALA A 352 -13.62 16.80 6.16
C ALA A 352 -13.07 15.37 6.27
N PRO A 353 -11.84 15.09 5.80
CA PRO A 353 -11.24 13.75 5.87
C PRO A 353 -11.18 13.18 7.30
N HIS A 354 -11.01 14.05 8.31
CA HIS A 354 -10.97 13.68 9.72
C HIS A 354 -12.31 13.16 10.28
N ALA A 355 -13.41 13.24 9.52
CA ALA A 355 -14.66 12.57 9.90
C ALA A 355 -14.56 11.04 9.80
N TYR A 356 -13.56 10.51 9.10
CA TYR A 356 -13.40 9.08 8.79
C TYR A 356 -12.10 8.48 9.37
N LEU A 357 -11.65 9.01 10.52
CA LEU A 357 -10.39 8.59 11.16
C LEU A 357 -10.36 7.11 11.52
N ASP A 358 -11.48 6.55 11.97
CA ASP A 358 -11.52 5.16 12.43
C ASP A 358 -11.39 4.18 11.26
N ASP A 359 -12.00 4.47 10.12
CA ASP A 359 -11.81 3.69 8.89
C ASP A 359 -10.36 3.80 8.38
N PHE A 360 -9.79 5.00 8.40
CA PHE A 360 -8.39 5.19 8.06
C PHE A 360 -7.45 4.41 8.98
N LYS A 361 -7.67 4.40 10.30
CA LYS A 361 -6.90 3.59 11.27
C LYS A 361 -7.03 2.10 11.01
N ARG A 362 -8.24 1.60 10.73
CA ARG A 362 -8.45 0.20 10.32
C ARG A 362 -7.63 -0.13 9.08
N GLY A 363 -7.59 0.78 8.12
CA GLY A 363 -6.76 0.69 6.92
C GLY A 363 -5.26 0.63 7.23
N LEU A 364 -4.77 1.50 8.11
CA LEU A 364 -3.37 1.53 8.55
C LEU A 364 -2.95 0.21 9.18
N ASP A 365 -3.74 -0.32 10.10
CA ASP A 365 -3.49 -1.61 10.76
C ASP A 365 -3.43 -2.75 9.74
N MET A 366 -4.41 -2.79 8.83
CA MET A 366 -4.47 -3.78 7.76
C MET A 366 -3.26 -3.67 6.82
N GLY A 367 -2.85 -2.47 6.43
CA GLY A 367 -1.70 -2.24 5.55
C GLY A 367 -0.35 -2.60 6.19
N ASN A 368 -0.24 -2.49 7.52
CA ASN A 368 0.95 -2.95 8.24
C ASN A 368 1.02 -4.49 8.27
N LYS A 369 -0.11 -5.16 8.52
CA LYS A 369 -0.21 -6.62 8.68
C LYS A 369 -0.25 -7.41 7.37
N TYR A 370 -0.86 -6.86 6.34
CA TYR A 370 -1.09 -7.55 5.06
C TYR A 370 -0.48 -6.76 3.91
N TRP A 371 0.81 -6.49 4.04
CA TRP A 371 1.54 -5.68 3.09
C TRP A 371 1.75 -6.42 1.77
N ARG A 372 1.55 -5.72 0.65
CA ARG A 372 1.84 -6.23 -0.70
C ARG A 372 2.51 -5.18 -1.56
N LYS A 373 3.41 -5.62 -2.43
CA LYS A 373 4.21 -4.74 -3.30
C LYS A 373 3.37 -3.77 -4.16
N GLN A 374 2.20 -4.18 -4.63
CA GLN A 374 1.40 -3.40 -5.58
C GLN A 374 0.38 -2.45 -4.94
N GLN A 375 0.28 -2.38 -3.60
CA GLN A 375 -0.65 -1.47 -2.91
C GLN A 375 -0.34 0.01 -3.15
N GLY A 376 0.76 0.36 -3.82
CA GLY A 376 1.01 1.72 -4.29
C GLY A 376 -0.06 2.28 -5.22
N TRP A 377 -0.84 1.43 -5.90
CA TRP A 377 -2.00 1.86 -6.68
C TRP A 377 -3.14 2.41 -5.83
N PHE A 378 -3.16 2.14 -4.53
CA PHE A 378 -4.11 2.76 -3.60
C PHE A 378 -3.82 4.25 -3.32
N SER A 379 -2.73 4.81 -3.89
CA SER A 379 -2.54 6.27 -3.95
C SER A 379 -3.80 6.98 -4.48
N THR A 380 -4.51 6.41 -5.47
CA THR A 380 -5.77 7.00 -5.96
C THR A 380 -6.83 7.17 -4.87
N PHE A 381 -6.95 6.22 -3.95
CA PHE A 381 -7.91 6.32 -2.85
C PHE A 381 -7.42 7.28 -1.78
N PHE A 382 -6.12 7.39 -1.55
CA PHE A 382 -5.57 8.44 -0.68
C PHE A 382 -5.91 9.83 -1.19
N HIS A 383 -5.66 10.13 -2.47
CA HIS A 383 -5.97 11.45 -3.05
C HIS A 383 -7.49 11.71 -3.10
N GLN A 384 -8.30 10.69 -3.42
CA GLN A 384 -9.76 10.78 -3.34
C GLN A 384 -10.23 11.09 -1.92
N TRP A 385 -9.78 10.36 -0.90
CA TRP A 385 -10.19 10.59 0.48
C TRP A 385 -9.74 11.95 1.01
N VAL A 386 -8.59 12.48 0.58
CA VAL A 386 -8.14 13.81 1.02
C VAL A 386 -8.95 14.93 0.38
N SER A 387 -9.52 14.73 -0.81
CA SER A 387 -10.12 15.82 -1.60
C SER A 387 -11.56 15.54 -2.04
N LEU A 388 -11.75 14.54 -2.89
CA LEU A 388 -13.00 14.23 -3.59
C LEU A 388 -13.20 12.70 -3.60
N PRO A 389 -13.83 12.11 -2.56
CA PRO A 389 -14.15 10.70 -2.60
C PRO A 389 -15.22 10.46 -3.67
N MET A 390 -14.95 9.54 -4.61
CA MET A 390 -15.93 9.16 -5.63
C MET A 390 -16.71 7.89 -5.26
N SER A 391 -16.27 7.18 -4.24
CA SER A 391 -16.95 6.03 -3.62
C SER A 391 -17.34 6.38 -2.18
N LYS A 392 -17.95 5.43 -1.44
CA LYS A 392 -18.27 5.63 -0.02
C LYS A 392 -17.05 6.15 0.75
N PRO A 393 -17.12 7.30 1.45
CA PRO A 393 -15.96 7.90 2.07
C PRO A 393 -15.22 6.98 3.05
N GLN A 394 -15.95 6.09 3.75
CA GLN A 394 -15.40 5.09 4.65
C GLN A 394 -14.48 4.09 3.93
N ASP A 395 -14.93 3.55 2.79
CA ASP A 395 -14.16 2.59 1.99
C ASP A 395 -12.88 3.24 1.44
N VAL A 396 -13.00 4.48 0.97
CA VAL A 396 -11.87 5.25 0.43
C VAL A 396 -10.89 5.62 1.55
N ALA A 397 -11.37 6.02 2.74
CA ALA A 397 -10.54 6.29 3.91
C ALA A 397 -9.78 5.04 4.37
N PHE A 398 -10.45 3.89 4.39
CA PHE A 398 -9.82 2.61 4.70
C PHE A 398 -8.68 2.29 3.71
N LEU A 399 -8.92 2.37 2.40
CA LEU A 399 -7.88 2.11 1.39
C LEU A 399 -6.75 3.15 1.42
N ALA A 400 -7.06 4.41 1.76
CA ALA A 400 -6.08 5.46 2.01
C ALA A 400 -5.16 5.09 3.19
N GLY A 401 -5.71 4.55 4.28
CA GLY A 401 -4.95 4.02 5.40
C GLY A 401 -4.01 2.88 4.97
N VAL A 402 -4.50 1.93 4.17
CA VAL A 402 -3.65 0.84 3.63
C VAL A 402 -2.47 1.41 2.85
N PHE A 403 -2.69 2.42 2.00
CA PHE A 403 -1.64 3.11 1.26
C PHE A 403 -0.63 3.81 2.18
N SER A 404 -1.10 4.55 3.18
CA SER A 404 -0.25 5.29 4.11
C SER A 404 0.65 4.38 4.95
N ALA A 405 0.19 3.19 5.33
CA ALA A 405 1.02 2.17 5.98
C ALA A 405 1.98 1.48 5.00
N TRP A 406 1.54 1.28 3.75
CA TRP A 406 2.36 0.67 2.70
C TRP A 406 3.57 1.53 2.32
N LEU A 407 3.40 2.85 2.19
CA LEU A 407 4.42 3.78 1.67
C LEU A 407 5.76 3.75 2.43
N PRO A 408 5.83 3.86 3.75
CA PRO A 408 7.10 3.77 4.47
C PRO A 408 7.70 2.35 4.42
N LYS A 409 6.89 1.29 4.50
CA LYS A 409 7.33 -0.11 4.34
C LYS A 409 7.94 -0.34 2.96
N ALA A 410 7.33 0.23 1.93
CA ALA A 410 7.81 0.26 0.56
C ALA A 410 9.19 0.92 0.42
N VAL A 411 9.35 2.12 0.97
CA VAL A 411 10.63 2.84 0.99
C VAL A 411 11.69 2.00 1.69
N LEU A 412 11.34 1.41 2.84
CA LEU A 412 12.25 0.57 3.62
C LEU A 412 12.68 -0.68 2.86
N ALA A 413 11.73 -1.41 2.27
CA ALA A 413 11.99 -2.62 1.49
C ALA A 413 12.95 -2.36 0.32
N LEU A 414 12.71 -1.28 -0.44
CA LEU A 414 13.59 -0.86 -1.54
C LEU A 414 14.93 -0.35 -1.04
N GLY A 415 14.92 0.41 0.06
CA GLY A 415 16.11 0.93 0.74
C GLY A 415 17.04 -0.19 1.18
N LEU A 416 16.53 -1.21 1.87
CA LEU A 416 17.28 -2.39 2.29
C LEU A 416 17.71 -3.21 1.08
N GLY A 417 16.79 -3.49 0.17
CA GLY A 417 17.04 -4.27 -1.03
C GLY A 417 18.23 -3.71 -1.79
N GLU A 418 18.28 -2.41 -2.06
CA GLU A 418 19.34 -1.83 -2.88
C GLU A 418 20.62 -1.54 -2.10
N MET A 419 20.55 -1.47 -0.77
CA MET A 419 21.72 -1.40 0.10
C MET A 419 22.59 -2.67 -0.01
N ARG A 420 22.04 -3.79 -0.48
CA ARG A 420 22.79 -5.01 -0.83
C ARG A 420 23.99 -4.73 -1.75
N HIS A 421 23.87 -3.74 -2.63
CA HIS A 421 24.94 -3.34 -3.55
C HIS A 421 26.08 -2.56 -2.89
N ALA A 422 25.88 -2.08 -1.65
CA ALA A 422 26.91 -1.35 -0.94
C ALA A 422 28.20 -2.16 -0.82
N ARG A 423 28.10 -3.49 -0.76
CA ARG A 423 29.24 -4.42 -0.71
C ARG A 423 30.25 -4.12 -1.82
N ASN A 424 29.76 -3.92 -3.04
CA ASN A 424 30.62 -3.83 -4.24
C ASN A 424 30.70 -2.41 -4.80
N LEU A 425 29.70 -1.57 -4.55
CA LEU A 425 29.57 -0.25 -5.17
C LEU A 425 29.86 0.91 -4.19
N LYS A 426 29.71 0.68 -2.88
CA LYS A 426 29.92 1.72 -1.87
C LYS A 426 31.32 1.59 -1.28
N LYS A 427 32.11 2.66 -1.41
CA LYS A 427 33.39 2.81 -0.71
C LYS A 427 33.14 2.82 0.79
N ASN A 428 33.92 2.03 1.53
CA ASN A 428 33.83 1.91 2.98
C ASN A 428 32.41 1.48 3.42
N ALA A 429 31.85 0.47 2.74
CA ALA A 429 30.74 -0.29 3.30
C ALA A 429 31.30 -1.18 4.40
N ASN A 430 30.96 -0.88 5.64
CA ASN A 430 31.52 -1.55 6.80
C ASN A 430 30.65 -2.75 7.22
N ALA A 431 31.21 -3.64 8.04
CA ALA A 431 30.57 -4.85 8.53
C ALA A 431 29.27 -4.60 9.31
N GLU A 432 29.19 -3.51 10.09
CA GLU A 432 28.00 -3.20 10.91
C GLU A 432 26.75 -2.98 10.07
N LEU A 433 26.91 -2.50 8.83
CA LEU A 433 25.78 -2.25 7.94
C LEU A 433 24.99 -3.53 7.69
N PHE A 434 25.67 -4.59 7.26
CA PHE A 434 25.04 -5.84 6.89
C PHE A 434 24.60 -6.63 8.13
N ALA A 435 25.38 -6.58 9.22
CA ALA A 435 24.99 -7.18 10.49
C ALA A 435 23.71 -6.54 11.05
N THR A 436 23.58 -5.21 11.00
CA THR A 436 22.39 -4.50 11.46
C THR A 436 21.17 -4.87 10.62
N MET A 437 21.30 -4.86 9.28
CA MET A 437 20.20 -5.23 8.39
C MET A 437 19.71 -6.67 8.62
N THR A 438 20.64 -7.63 8.77
CA THR A 438 20.27 -9.03 9.03
C THR A 438 19.70 -9.22 10.42
N ALA A 439 20.28 -8.60 11.46
CA ALA A 439 19.80 -8.70 12.83
C ALA A 439 18.39 -8.12 12.99
N CYS A 440 18.11 -6.95 12.40
CA CYS A 440 16.78 -6.37 12.43
C CYS A 440 15.75 -7.28 11.73
N ILE A 441 16.02 -7.77 10.51
CA ILE A 441 15.05 -8.63 9.82
C ILE A 441 14.81 -9.96 10.58
N GLY A 442 15.85 -10.51 11.22
CA GLY A 442 15.75 -11.77 11.95
C GLY A 442 16.08 -12.98 11.08
N SER A 443 16.83 -13.92 11.65
CA SER A 443 17.29 -15.12 10.95
C SER A 443 16.16 -16.09 10.60
N ASP A 444 15.07 -16.07 11.35
CA ASP A 444 13.83 -16.82 11.09
C ASP A 444 13.16 -16.35 9.78
N VAL A 445 13.00 -15.05 9.59
CA VAL A 445 12.45 -14.48 8.34
C VAL A 445 13.37 -14.78 7.17
N TRP A 446 14.70 -14.67 7.35
CA TRP A 446 15.64 -15.02 6.28
C TRP A 446 15.55 -16.49 5.86
N LYS A 447 15.44 -17.42 6.82
CA LYS A 447 15.29 -18.86 6.56
C LYS A 447 14.01 -19.20 5.79
N GLN A 448 12.94 -18.45 6.01
CA GLN A 448 11.68 -18.64 5.29
C GLN A 448 11.83 -18.26 3.81
N LEU A 449 12.63 -17.23 3.52
CA LEU A 449 12.75 -16.63 2.19
C LEU A 449 13.89 -17.20 1.36
N ASN A 450 14.97 -17.58 2.02
CA ASN A 450 16.14 -18.16 1.41
C ASN A 450 16.65 -19.31 2.31
N ASN A 451 17.35 -20.30 1.76
CA ASN A 451 17.82 -21.46 2.54
C ASN A 451 18.96 -21.11 3.53
N THR A 452 19.12 -19.85 3.92
CA THR A 452 20.18 -19.35 4.80
C THR A 452 19.60 -18.46 5.90
N GLU A 453 20.37 -18.24 6.95
CA GLU A 453 19.91 -17.49 8.13
C GLU A 453 20.20 -15.97 8.03
N TYR A 454 20.58 -15.50 6.84
CA TYR A 454 21.13 -14.17 6.62
C TYR A 454 20.73 -13.59 5.26
N LEU A 455 21.10 -12.33 5.03
CA LEU A 455 20.77 -11.59 3.81
C LEU A 455 21.55 -12.10 2.57
N ASP A 456 20.94 -12.07 1.39
CA ASP A 456 21.58 -12.54 0.15
C ASP A 456 21.60 -11.46 -0.95
N SER A 457 22.01 -11.83 -2.17
CA SER A 457 22.05 -10.90 -3.30
C SER A 457 20.69 -10.76 -4.01
N THR A 458 19.68 -11.54 -3.62
CA THR A 458 18.39 -11.62 -4.28
C THR A 458 17.48 -10.52 -3.78
N ARG A 459 17.24 -9.55 -4.65
CA ARG A 459 16.41 -8.37 -4.36
C ARG A 459 15.01 -8.72 -3.84
N GLY A 460 14.38 -9.76 -4.39
CA GLY A 460 13.03 -10.16 -4.03
C GLY A 460 12.88 -10.57 -2.56
N HIS A 461 13.93 -11.15 -1.96
CA HIS A 461 13.90 -11.58 -0.56
C HIS A 461 13.76 -10.40 0.39
N TYR A 462 14.43 -9.28 0.14
CA TYR A 462 14.28 -8.08 0.98
C TYR A 462 12.86 -7.52 0.97
N TYR A 463 12.18 -7.63 -0.16
CA TYR A 463 10.81 -7.14 -0.28
C TYR A 463 9.84 -8.05 0.47
N ALA A 464 9.99 -9.36 0.28
CA ALA A 464 9.19 -10.34 1.00
C ALA A 464 9.43 -10.23 2.51
N ALA A 465 10.69 -10.06 2.95
CA ALA A 465 11.05 -9.90 4.36
C ALA A 465 10.26 -8.78 5.05
N ILE A 466 10.17 -7.59 4.43
CA ILE A 466 9.35 -6.50 4.99
C ILE A 466 7.85 -6.82 4.96
N GLY A 467 7.39 -7.65 4.02
CA GLY A 467 6.04 -8.19 4.00
C GLY A 467 5.71 -9.06 5.22
N HIS A 468 6.68 -9.83 5.74
CA HIS A 468 6.50 -10.67 6.92
C HIS A 468 6.63 -9.92 8.26
N LEU A 469 7.00 -8.64 8.25
CA LEU A 469 7.25 -7.87 9.48
C LEU A 469 6.17 -6.83 9.76
N GLU A 470 5.48 -6.97 10.89
CA GLU A 470 4.62 -5.94 11.46
C GLU A 470 5.51 -4.91 12.17
N LEU A 471 5.67 -3.73 11.57
CA LEU A 471 6.66 -2.77 12.04
C LEU A 471 6.07 -1.84 13.11
N ASP A 472 6.85 -1.61 14.17
CA ASP A 472 6.71 -0.38 14.97
C ASP A 472 7.20 0.81 14.14
N TRP A 473 6.38 1.86 14.07
CA TRP A 473 6.68 3.01 13.21
C TRP A 473 7.93 3.77 13.70
N GLY A 474 8.16 3.88 15.00
CA GLY A 474 9.35 4.54 15.55
C GLY A 474 10.64 3.80 15.17
N ASP A 475 10.63 2.47 15.29
CA ASP A 475 11.76 1.63 14.90
C ASP A 475 12.00 1.61 13.39
N ALA A 476 10.94 1.58 12.58
CA ALA A 476 11.03 1.72 11.13
C ALA A 476 11.65 3.08 10.74
N ALA A 477 11.26 4.17 11.42
CA ALA A 477 11.83 5.49 11.20
C ALA A 477 13.34 5.52 11.50
N LYS A 478 13.78 4.90 12.60
CA LYS A 478 15.20 4.75 12.94
C LYS A 478 15.97 3.99 11.85
N MET A 479 15.43 2.87 11.35
CA MET A 479 16.07 2.10 10.28
C MET A 479 16.19 2.90 8.99
N LEU A 480 15.15 3.66 8.62
CA LEU A 480 15.18 4.54 7.45
C LEU A 480 16.23 5.66 7.58
N ARG A 481 16.38 6.27 8.76
CA ARG A 481 17.46 7.25 9.03
C ARG A 481 18.85 6.61 9.00
N PHE A 482 18.97 5.39 9.52
CA PHE A 482 20.19 4.59 9.40
C PHE A 482 20.56 4.37 7.92
N LEU A 483 19.60 3.95 7.09
CA LEU A 483 19.82 3.81 5.65
C LEU A 483 20.15 5.13 4.97
N ASN A 484 19.49 6.24 5.32
CA ASN A 484 19.82 7.58 4.83
C ASN A 484 21.31 7.89 5.05
N LYS A 485 21.83 7.70 6.27
CA LYS A 485 23.24 7.91 6.62
C LYS A 485 24.17 7.12 5.70
N HIS A 486 23.82 5.88 5.38
CA HIS A 486 24.61 5.03 4.49
C HIS A 486 24.45 5.39 2.99
N TYR A 487 23.30 5.91 2.56
CA TYR A 487 23.10 6.38 1.18
C TYR A 487 23.81 7.70 0.87
N ARG A 488 24.05 8.56 1.87
CA ARG A 488 24.64 9.90 1.66
C ARG A 488 26.09 9.89 1.15
N LYS A 489 26.88 8.85 1.42
CA LYS A 489 28.34 8.89 1.18
C LYS A 489 28.91 7.59 0.61
N GLY A 490 29.91 7.73 -0.25
CA GLY A 490 30.75 6.62 -0.73
C GLY A 490 30.19 5.86 -1.94
N TRP A 491 29.06 6.29 -2.52
CA TRP A 491 28.51 5.68 -3.73
C TRP A 491 29.19 6.25 -4.98
N SER A 492 29.62 5.37 -5.89
CA SER A 492 30.32 5.75 -7.13
C SER A 492 29.49 5.56 -8.40
N SER A 493 28.18 5.29 -8.27
CA SER A 493 27.30 4.94 -9.39
C SER A 493 25.89 5.50 -9.22
N SER A 494 25.05 5.38 -10.23
CA SER A 494 23.62 5.70 -10.19
C SER A 494 22.79 4.78 -9.30
N TYR A 495 23.34 3.64 -8.87
CA TYR A 495 22.71 2.75 -7.89
C TYR A 495 23.03 3.28 -6.48
N GLY A 496 22.07 3.96 -5.85
CA GLY A 496 22.20 4.59 -4.53
C GLY A 496 22.51 6.09 -4.57
N GLY A 497 23.01 6.63 -3.46
CA GLY A 497 23.43 8.03 -3.34
C GLY A 497 22.43 8.97 -2.64
N PRO A 498 22.70 10.28 -2.62
CA PRO A 498 21.92 11.25 -1.84
C PRO A 498 20.42 11.25 -2.12
N LYS A 499 19.98 11.12 -3.39
CA LYS A 499 18.54 11.06 -3.75
C LYS A 499 17.81 9.88 -3.12
N TRP A 500 18.49 8.74 -3.03
CA TRP A 500 17.98 7.56 -2.35
C TRP A 500 17.90 7.81 -0.85
N GLY A 501 18.93 8.46 -0.29
CA GLY A 501 18.89 8.97 1.08
C GLY A 501 17.69 9.88 1.32
N ASP A 502 17.42 10.85 0.45
CA ASP A 502 16.28 11.78 0.58
C ASP A 502 14.94 11.02 0.58
N SER A 503 14.82 9.96 -0.22
CA SER A 503 13.66 9.07 -0.18
C SER A 503 13.54 8.34 1.17
N MET A 504 14.65 7.81 1.72
CA MET A 504 14.63 7.18 3.05
C MET A 504 14.22 8.17 4.14
N LEU A 505 14.72 9.41 4.09
CA LEU A 505 14.36 10.43 5.06
C LEU A 505 12.87 10.79 4.97
N SER A 506 12.33 10.93 3.76
CA SER A 506 10.90 11.18 3.58
C SER A 506 10.05 10.02 4.10
N GLY A 507 10.48 8.77 3.90
CA GLY A 507 9.83 7.61 4.52
C GLY A 507 9.88 7.63 6.05
N ALA A 508 11.00 8.08 6.63
CA ALA A 508 11.14 8.20 8.09
C ALA A 508 10.18 9.27 8.66
N GLU A 509 10.04 10.39 7.97
CA GLU A 509 9.07 11.45 8.34
C GLU A 509 7.62 10.92 8.31
N VAL A 510 7.28 10.07 7.33
CA VAL A 510 5.97 9.39 7.31
C VAL A 510 5.81 8.47 8.53
N CYS A 511 6.83 7.68 8.88
CA CYS A 511 6.78 6.86 10.09
C CYS A 511 6.59 7.68 11.38
N ASP A 512 7.29 8.81 11.52
CA ASP A 512 7.13 9.67 12.71
C ASP A 512 5.70 10.22 12.79
N ALA A 513 5.14 10.69 11.67
CA ALA A 513 3.78 11.21 11.62
C ALA A 513 2.73 10.10 11.87
N LEU A 514 2.97 8.88 11.38
CA LEU A 514 2.14 7.71 11.71
C LEU A 514 2.19 7.39 13.19
N GLN A 515 3.37 7.45 13.82
CA GLN A 515 3.51 7.24 15.27
C GLN A 515 2.76 8.31 16.07
N ALA A 516 2.90 9.59 15.70
CA ALA A 516 2.17 10.69 16.33
C ALA A 516 0.65 10.54 16.15
N PHE A 517 0.20 10.23 14.94
CA PHE A 517 -1.21 10.01 14.62
C PHE A 517 -1.81 8.82 15.36
N THR A 518 -1.09 7.69 15.45
CA THR A 518 -1.58 6.50 16.16
C THR A 518 -1.65 6.71 17.67
N ALA A 519 -0.77 7.56 18.24
CA ALA A 519 -0.80 7.93 19.66
C ALA A 519 -1.93 8.91 20.00
N ASP A 520 -2.19 9.89 19.13
CA ASP A 520 -3.23 10.92 19.31
C ASP A 520 -3.86 11.29 17.95
N ALA A 521 -4.86 10.51 17.54
CA ALA A 521 -5.50 10.69 16.25
C ALA A 521 -6.54 11.81 16.30
N ASN A 522 -6.20 12.95 15.69
CA ASN A 522 -7.07 14.10 15.56
C ASN A 522 -6.82 14.83 14.23
N GLU A 523 -7.54 15.92 13.98
CA GLU A 523 -7.41 16.69 12.74
C GLU A 523 -5.98 17.23 12.52
N ALA A 524 -5.28 17.65 13.57
CA ALA A 524 -3.94 18.21 13.46
C ALA A 524 -2.90 17.15 13.09
N THR A 525 -2.89 16.01 13.78
CA THR A 525 -1.96 14.91 13.46
C THR A 525 -2.29 14.27 12.11
N LEU A 526 -3.57 14.26 11.71
CA LEU A 526 -3.97 13.85 10.36
C LEU A 526 -3.44 14.79 9.28
N GLY A 527 -3.59 16.10 9.47
CA GLY A 527 -3.11 17.11 8.51
C GLY A 527 -1.60 17.02 8.29
N GLU A 528 -0.84 16.82 9.36
CA GLU A 528 0.60 16.55 9.29
C GLU A 528 0.90 15.27 8.51
N LEU A 529 0.20 14.17 8.83
CA LEU A 529 0.36 12.88 8.13
C LEU A 529 0.09 13.01 6.63
N ILE A 530 -1.02 13.65 6.22
CA ILE A 530 -1.36 13.87 4.81
C ILE A 530 -0.24 14.65 4.11
N THR A 531 0.29 15.68 4.76
CA THR A 531 1.37 16.52 4.23
C THR A 531 2.64 15.71 3.97
N VAL A 532 3.06 14.89 4.94
CA VAL A 532 4.29 14.10 4.80
C VAL A 532 4.12 12.91 3.85
N VAL A 533 2.94 12.30 3.78
CA VAL A 533 2.64 11.24 2.79
C VAL A 533 2.75 11.77 1.37
N ASN A 534 2.13 12.93 1.09
CA ASN A 534 2.24 13.61 -0.21
C ASN A 534 3.68 13.96 -0.58
N LYS A 535 4.43 14.51 0.39
CA LYS A 535 5.85 14.84 0.20
C LYS A 535 6.66 13.58 -0.10
N ALA A 536 6.42 12.49 0.62
CA ALA A 536 7.13 11.23 0.43
C ALA A 536 6.78 10.58 -0.91
N GLU A 537 5.51 10.53 -1.32
CA GLU A 537 5.07 10.05 -2.64
C GLU A 537 5.81 10.79 -3.76
N ASN A 538 5.81 12.12 -3.70
CA ASN A 538 6.54 12.96 -4.67
C ASN A 538 8.05 12.65 -4.66
N ALA A 539 8.66 12.52 -3.47
CA ALA A 539 10.07 12.20 -3.36
C ALA A 539 10.41 10.84 -3.97
N VAL A 540 9.65 9.78 -3.70
CA VAL A 540 9.96 8.43 -4.22
C VAL A 540 9.66 8.29 -5.71
N HIS A 541 8.70 9.08 -6.22
CA HIS A 541 8.34 9.14 -7.64
C HIS A 541 9.42 9.87 -8.45
N ASN A 542 9.80 11.09 -8.01
CA ASN A 542 10.64 12.00 -8.78
C ASN A 542 12.14 11.92 -8.42
N ASN A 543 12.51 11.53 -7.19
CA ASN A 543 13.92 11.51 -6.75
C ASN A 543 14.59 10.15 -7.00
N GLY A 544 14.95 9.92 -8.27
CA GLY A 544 15.75 8.75 -8.67
C GLY A 544 14.93 7.53 -9.03
N SER A 545 13.61 7.69 -9.20
CA SER A 545 12.71 6.66 -9.68
C SER A 545 12.79 5.37 -8.84
N LEU A 546 12.88 5.54 -7.52
CA LEU A 546 13.06 4.45 -6.56
C LEU A 546 11.99 3.38 -6.77
N PHE A 547 10.74 3.83 -6.97
CA PHE A 547 9.59 2.95 -7.15
C PHE A 547 9.39 2.46 -8.59
N ASN A 548 10.16 2.91 -9.58
CA ASN A 548 10.08 2.29 -10.92
C ASN A 548 10.68 0.88 -10.94
N LYS A 549 11.35 0.46 -9.86
CA LYS A 549 11.91 -0.89 -9.71
C LYS A 549 10.87 -1.96 -9.37
N TRP A 550 9.68 -1.57 -8.94
CA TRP A 550 8.69 -2.50 -8.38
C TRP A 550 7.23 -2.10 -8.64
N LEU A 551 6.94 -0.82 -8.90
CA LEU A 551 5.65 -0.26 -9.21
C LEU A 551 5.74 0.35 -10.61
N SER A 552 4.64 0.34 -11.35
CA SER A 552 4.58 1.10 -12.60
C SER A 552 4.82 2.58 -12.31
N LYS A 553 5.61 3.25 -13.15
CA LYS A 553 5.79 4.71 -13.03
C LYS A 553 4.46 5.46 -13.09
N TYR A 554 3.44 4.86 -13.72
CA TYR A 554 2.11 5.45 -13.89
C TYR A 554 1.22 5.36 -12.66
N ALA A 555 1.59 4.60 -11.61
CA ALA A 555 0.71 4.40 -10.47
C ALA A 555 0.41 5.70 -9.71
N PHE A 556 1.43 6.51 -9.45
CA PHE A 556 1.27 7.80 -8.76
C PHE A 556 0.78 8.91 -9.70
N ASP A 557 1.07 8.81 -11.00
CA ASP A 557 0.42 9.66 -12.01
C ASP A 557 -1.10 9.43 -11.98
N ALA A 558 -1.54 8.16 -11.95
CA ALA A 558 -2.95 7.80 -11.85
C ALA A 558 -3.57 8.18 -10.51
N GLY A 559 -2.80 8.06 -9.42
CA GLY A 559 -3.24 8.45 -8.09
C GLY A 559 -3.54 9.95 -7.97
N THR A 560 -2.66 10.78 -8.51
CA THR A 560 -2.73 12.25 -8.41
C THR A 560 -3.59 12.90 -9.49
N ALA A 561 -3.52 12.41 -10.74
CA ALA A 561 -4.16 13.03 -11.90
C ALA A 561 -5.34 12.23 -12.47
N GLY A 562 -5.62 11.04 -11.93
CA GLY A 562 -6.61 10.12 -12.47
C GLY A 562 -6.05 9.17 -13.54
N PHE A 563 -6.77 8.09 -13.79
CA PHE A 563 -6.37 7.03 -14.72
C PHE A 563 -6.49 7.48 -16.17
N ASN A 564 -5.55 7.04 -17.02
CA ASN A 564 -5.69 7.17 -18.46
C ASN A 564 -6.45 5.94 -19.02
N PRO A 565 -7.66 6.09 -19.59
CA PRO A 565 -8.47 4.99 -20.13
C PRO A 565 -7.78 4.13 -21.19
N ARG A 566 -6.77 4.67 -21.87
CA ARG A 566 -6.07 3.97 -22.95
C ARG A 566 -4.94 3.11 -22.42
N ARG A 567 -4.25 3.57 -21.37
CA ARG A 567 -3.03 2.93 -20.88
C ARG A 567 -3.25 2.14 -19.59
N ASP A 568 -4.14 2.62 -18.74
CA ASP A 568 -4.18 2.21 -17.33
C ASP A 568 -5.39 1.32 -16.99
N MET A 569 -6.18 0.87 -17.98
CA MET A 569 -7.38 0.04 -17.75
C MET A 569 -7.09 -1.28 -17.05
N GLU A 570 -6.03 -1.98 -17.47
CA GLU A 570 -5.61 -3.22 -16.81
C GLU A 570 -5.22 -2.96 -15.35
N HIS A 571 -4.55 -1.84 -15.08
CA HIS A 571 -4.14 -1.44 -13.74
C HIS A 571 -5.32 -1.00 -12.88
N MET A 572 -6.30 -0.29 -13.45
CA MET A 572 -7.55 0.07 -12.77
C MET A 572 -8.29 -1.19 -12.31
N ALA A 573 -8.48 -2.16 -13.21
CA ALA A 573 -9.10 -3.45 -12.89
C ALA A 573 -8.33 -4.24 -11.84
N SER A 574 -7.00 -4.26 -11.94
CA SER A 574 -6.15 -4.93 -10.96
C SER A 574 -6.24 -4.26 -9.58
N THR A 575 -6.35 -2.94 -9.57
CA THR A 575 -6.50 -2.13 -8.34
C THR A 575 -7.86 -2.37 -7.71
N TYR A 576 -8.91 -2.47 -8.52
CA TYR A 576 -10.25 -2.85 -8.07
C TYR A 576 -10.28 -4.22 -7.41
N GLU A 577 -9.72 -5.26 -8.04
CA GLU A 577 -9.70 -6.61 -7.45
C GLU A 577 -8.89 -6.64 -6.14
N MET A 578 -7.76 -5.93 -6.09
CA MET A 578 -6.98 -5.78 -4.87
C MET A 578 -7.74 -5.01 -3.78
N ALA A 579 -8.49 -3.95 -4.12
CA ALA A 579 -9.28 -3.19 -3.16
C ALA A 579 -10.47 -4.02 -2.63
N ARG A 580 -11.14 -4.75 -3.52
CA ARG A 580 -12.24 -5.67 -3.18
C ARG A 580 -11.76 -6.75 -2.21
N GLU A 581 -10.57 -7.31 -2.44
CA GLU A 581 -9.95 -8.27 -1.52
C GLU A 581 -9.80 -7.75 -0.08
N PHE A 582 -9.62 -6.44 0.07
CA PHE A 582 -9.45 -5.78 1.36
C PHE A 582 -10.78 -5.43 2.04
N LEU A 583 -11.75 -4.95 1.25
CA LEU A 583 -13.03 -4.40 1.74
C LEU A 583 -14.16 -5.43 1.83
N ASP A 584 -14.13 -6.52 1.05
CA ASP A 584 -15.19 -7.52 1.06
C ASP A 584 -15.09 -8.42 2.32
N ASP A 585 -16.01 -8.23 3.27
CA ASP A 585 -16.06 -8.93 4.56
C ASP A 585 -16.32 -10.45 4.42
N GLY A 586 -16.79 -10.92 3.26
CA GLY A 586 -16.96 -12.36 2.97
C GLY A 586 -15.64 -13.14 2.87
N LEU A 587 -14.50 -12.45 2.93
CA LEU A 587 -13.16 -12.98 2.69
C LEU A 587 -12.40 -13.40 3.94
N ALA A 588 -13.05 -13.61 5.09
CA ALA A 588 -12.41 -14.32 6.21
C ALA A 588 -11.69 -15.61 5.76
N ASN A 589 -12.24 -16.29 4.74
CA ASN A 589 -11.63 -17.47 4.10
C ASN A 589 -10.50 -17.17 3.10
N VAL A 590 -10.47 -16.00 2.46
CA VAL A 590 -9.37 -15.61 1.54
C VAL A 590 -8.20 -15.01 2.32
N ARG A 591 -8.47 -14.28 3.41
CA ARG A 591 -7.46 -13.88 4.39
C ARG A 591 -6.77 -15.08 5.06
N ALA A 592 -7.42 -16.24 5.13
CA ALA A 592 -6.80 -17.47 5.62
C ALA A 592 -5.61 -17.94 4.77
N GLY A 593 -5.51 -17.48 3.51
CA GLY A 593 -4.35 -17.71 2.65
C GLY A 593 -3.31 -16.60 2.69
N TRP A 594 -3.56 -15.50 3.41
CA TRP A 594 -2.63 -14.39 3.50
C TRP A 594 -1.72 -14.61 4.70
N GLU A 595 -0.43 -14.55 4.46
CA GLU A 595 0.53 -14.55 5.54
C GLU A 595 0.46 -13.20 6.25
N GLN A 596 0.02 -13.24 7.50
CA GLN A 596 -0.02 -12.08 8.35
C GLN A 596 1.41 -11.77 8.83
N ALA A 597 1.81 -10.51 8.68
CA ALA A 597 3.08 -10.04 9.21
C ALA A 597 3.13 -10.21 10.74
N SER A 598 4.32 -10.50 11.26
CA SER A 598 4.56 -10.66 12.69
C SER A 598 5.58 -9.63 13.19
N PRO A 599 5.54 -9.23 14.47
CA PRO A 599 6.56 -8.34 15.02
C PRO A 599 7.97 -8.94 14.84
N PRO A 600 9.01 -8.11 14.59
CA PRO A 600 10.38 -8.60 14.50
C PRO A 600 10.82 -9.33 15.77
N VAL A 601 11.55 -10.44 15.62
CA VAL A 601 12.08 -11.21 16.76
C VAL A 601 13.05 -10.39 17.61
N ASN A 602 13.86 -9.54 16.96
CA ASN A 602 14.82 -8.67 17.63
C ASN A 602 14.24 -7.27 17.82
N ASN A 603 14.58 -6.62 18.93
CA ASN A 603 14.23 -5.22 19.17
C ASN A 603 15.05 -4.29 18.26
N TRP A 604 14.40 -3.71 17.25
CA TRP A 604 15.06 -2.83 16.28
C TRP A 604 15.59 -1.57 16.95
N GLY A 605 14.79 -0.96 17.85
CA GLY A 605 15.16 0.24 18.58
C GLY A 605 16.48 0.09 19.32
N GLU A 606 16.65 -1.00 20.08
CA GLU A 606 17.88 -1.26 20.83
C GLU A 606 19.11 -1.44 19.93
N ILE A 607 18.97 -2.22 18.85
CA ILE A 607 20.05 -2.45 17.88
C ILE A 607 20.45 -1.13 17.21
N LEU A 608 19.46 -0.37 16.72
CA LEU A 608 19.70 0.87 15.98
C LEU A 608 20.26 1.97 16.88
N ASP A 609 19.72 2.14 18.10
CA ASP A 609 20.22 3.10 19.08
C ASP A 609 21.66 2.78 19.51
N TYR A 610 22.01 1.49 19.54
CA TYR A 610 23.38 1.04 19.80
C TYR A 610 24.31 1.40 18.63
N VAL A 611 23.95 1.04 17.39
CA VAL A 611 24.80 1.20 16.19
C VAL A 611 24.98 2.67 15.81
N GLU A 612 23.94 3.49 15.96
CA GLU A 612 23.96 4.91 15.55
C GLU A 612 25.06 5.71 16.26
N LYS A 613 25.31 5.37 17.53
CA LYS A 613 26.34 5.99 18.40
C LYS A 613 27.76 5.56 18.05
N LYS A 614 27.95 4.59 17.15
CA LYS A 614 29.26 4.06 16.80
C LYS A 614 29.84 4.74 15.57
N THR A 615 31.17 4.85 15.58
CA THR A 615 31.95 5.43 14.48
C THR A 615 32.83 4.35 13.86
N PRO A 616 33.34 4.54 12.63
CA PRO A 616 34.36 3.64 12.09
C PRO A 616 35.56 3.44 13.02
N ALA A 617 35.96 4.47 13.77
CA ALA A 617 37.04 4.37 14.75
C ALA A 617 36.74 3.42 15.92
N TYR A 618 35.47 3.35 16.35
CA TYR A 618 35.01 2.39 17.35
C TYR A 618 35.12 0.96 16.83
N TRP A 619 34.63 0.71 15.61
CA TRP A 619 34.62 -0.63 15.01
C TRP A 619 36.01 -1.18 14.70
N ARG A 620 37.01 -0.32 14.47
CA ARG A 620 38.42 -0.75 14.34
C ARG A 620 39.02 -1.32 15.63
N LYS A 621 38.48 -0.92 16.78
CA LYS A 621 38.94 -1.36 18.11
C LYS A 621 38.03 -2.43 18.71
N THR A 622 36.85 -2.61 18.12
CA THR A 622 35.78 -3.44 18.69
C THR A 622 35.28 -4.39 17.61
N PRO A 623 36.01 -5.48 17.30
CA PRO A 623 35.56 -6.46 16.32
C PRO A 623 34.19 -7.02 16.70
N ILE A 624 33.28 -7.06 15.74
CA ILE A 624 31.83 -7.23 15.99
C ILE A 624 31.51 -8.58 16.66
N ALA A 625 32.01 -9.69 16.11
CA ALA A 625 31.66 -11.02 16.60
C ALA A 625 32.26 -11.36 17.98
N SER A 626 33.50 -10.91 18.24
CA SER A 626 34.27 -11.33 19.42
C SER A 626 34.15 -10.39 20.63
N SER A 627 33.69 -9.15 20.44
CA SER A 627 33.68 -8.18 21.53
C SER A 627 32.41 -8.25 22.37
N LYS A 628 32.56 -8.48 23.69
CA LYS A 628 31.46 -8.46 24.66
C LYS A 628 30.72 -7.12 24.76
N ASN A 629 31.36 -6.04 24.31
CA ASN A 629 30.76 -4.69 24.31
C ASN A 629 29.80 -4.47 23.13
N VAL A 630 29.69 -5.45 22.22
CA VAL A 630 28.80 -5.42 21.06
C VAL A 630 27.49 -6.13 21.39
N HIS A 631 26.38 -5.52 20.95
CA HIS A 631 25.03 -6.06 21.08
C HIS A 631 24.94 -7.50 20.58
N ASP A 632 24.34 -8.38 21.38
CA ASP A 632 24.34 -9.84 21.18
C ASP A 632 23.84 -10.24 19.78
N ALA A 633 22.69 -9.72 19.36
CA ALA A 633 22.14 -9.96 18.01
C ALA A 633 23.13 -9.63 16.86
N LEU A 634 23.96 -8.59 17.01
CA LEU A 634 24.97 -8.25 15.99
C LEU A 634 26.15 -9.24 16.01
N ARG A 635 26.53 -9.75 17.18
CA ARG A 635 27.60 -10.74 17.31
C ARG A 635 27.19 -12.05 16.66
N GLU A 636 26.00 -12.53 17.00
CA GLU A 636 25.42 -13.77 16.47
C GLU A 636 25.30 -13.73 14.95
N VAL A 637 24.76 -12.64 14.41
CA VAL A 637 24.65 -12.45 12.96
C VAL A 637 26.03 -12.38 12.29
N MET A 638 27.02 -11.76 12.92
CA MET A 638 28.36 -11.67 12.33
C MET A 638 29.00 -13.05 12.15
N GLU A 639 28.77 -13.98 13.08
CA GLU A 639 29.27 -15.36 12.99
C GLU A 639 28.72 -16.13 11.80
N ILE A 640 27.47 -15.87 11.39
CA ILE A 640 26.83 -16.56 10.26
C ILE A 640 27.01 -15.85 8.91
N LEU A 641 27.29 -14.54 8.89
CA LEU A 641 27.42 -13.77 7.65
C LEU A 641 28.61 -14.26 6.80
N PRO A 642 28.47 -14.45 5.47
CA PRO A 642 29.62 -14.79 4.63
C PRO A 642 30.69 -13.69 4.61
N VAL A 643 31.96 -14.06 4.43
CA VAL A 643 33.10 -13.12 4.45
C VAL A 643 32.92 -11.89 3.53
N GLY A 644 32.30 -12.08 2.36
CA GLY A 644 32.04 -10.99 1.42
C GLY A 644 31.03 -9.95 1.94
N TRP A 645 30.15 -10.32 2.86
CA TRP A 645 29.25 -9.40 3.55
C TRP A 645 29.88 -8.80 4.80
N ARG A 646 30.82 -9.51 5.45
CA ARG A 646 31.59 -8.98 6.59
C ARG A 646 32.56 -7.87 6.18
N HIS A 647 33.14 -7.99 4.99
CA HIS A 647 34.11 -7.03 4.46
C HIS A 647 33.70 -6.67 3.03
N GLY A 648 33.30 -5.41 2.80
CA GLY A 648 32.98 -4.94 1.45
C GLY A 648 34.19 -5.04 0.50
N GLU A 649 34.00 -4.78 -0.78
CA GLU A 649 35.07 -4.93 -1.78
C GLU A 649 35.86 -3.62 -2.01
N ARG A 650 35.38 -2.49 -1.48
CA ARG A 650 35.93 -1.16 -1.78
C ARG A 650 36.25 -0.32 -0.55
N GLY A 651 37.38 0.37 -0.62
CA GLY A 651 37.78 1.41 0.32
C GLY A 651 38.73 0.94 1.42
N SER A 652 39.24 1.89 2.20
CA SER A 652 40.27 1.64 3.21
C SER A 652 39.76 0.79 4.37
N HIS A 653 38.47 0.86 4.69
CA HIS A 653 37.89 0.08 5.80
C HIS A 653 37.80 -1.42 5.50
N ASN A 654 37.97 -1.79 4.23
CA ASN A 654 37.78 -3.15 3.74
C ASN A 654 39.08 -3.78 3.20
N SER A 655 40.17 -3.01 3.15
CA SER A 655 41.47 -3.52 2.71
C SER A 655 42.28 -3.99 3.91
N PRO A 656 42.62 -5.29 4.04
CA PRO A 656 43.36 -5.79 5.20
C PRO A 656 44.78 -5.22 5.29
N GLN A 657 45.32 -4.63 4.21
CA GLN A 657 46.60 -3.93 4.20
C GLN A 657 46.47 -2.42 4.48
N ASN A 658 45.47 -2.02 5.27
CA ASN A 658 45.22 -0.63 5.59
C ASN A 658 44.98 -0.43 7.10
N LYS A 659 45.49 0.67 7.67
CA LYS A 659 45.31 1.00 9.10
C LYS A 659 43.86 1.28 9.49
N ASP A 660 43.03 1.63 8.51
CA ASP A 660 41.62 1.92 8.72
C ASP A 660 40.73 0.68 8.56
N PHE A 661 41.29 -0.51 8.35
CA PHE A 661 40.55 -1.76 8.22
C PHE A 661 39.69 -2.05 9.45
N ILE A 662 38.43 -2.43 9.23
CA ILE A 662 37.50 -2.81 10.30
C ILE A 662 37.41 -4.34 10.33
N MET A 663 37.84 -4.93 11.44
CA MET A 663 37.81 -6.38 11.65
C MET A 663 36.40 -6.86 12.01
N CYS A 664 35.98 -8.03 11.50
CA CYS A 664 34.68 -8.59 11.81
C CYS A 664 34.63 -9.36 13.13
N GLY A 665 35.77 -9.85 13.63
CA GLY A 665 35.86 -10.56 14.93
C GLY A 665 35.72 -12.08 14.84
N VAL A 666 35.35 -12.63 13.68
CA VAL A 666 35.17 -14.09 13.54
C VAL A 666 36.53 -14.76 13.46
N SER A 667 36.80 -15.74 14.34
CA SER A 667 38.11 -16.38 14.50
C SER A 667 38.62 -17.01 13.19
N SER A 668 37.72 -17.56 12.38
CA SER A 668 38.03 -18.17 11.08
C SER A 668 38.21 -17.19 9.91
N CYS A 669 38.09 -15.87 10.12
CA CYS A 669 38.14 -14.89 9.03
C CYS A 669 39.56 -14.64 8.52
N GLN A 670 39.85 -15.13 7.30
CA GLN A 670 41.16 -14.96 6.64
C GLN A 670 41.55 -13.50 6.40
N LEU A 671 40.60 -12.60 6.14
CA LEU A 671 40.89 -11.17 5.96
C LEU A 671 41.32 -10.51 7.28
N CYS A 672 40.68 -10.87 8.39
CA CYS A 672 41.09 -10.41 9.72
C CYS A 672 42.49 -10.93 10.08
N ALA A 673 42.78 -12.22 9.84
CA ALA A 673 44.11 -12.78 10.04
C ALA A 673 45.19 -12.11 9.17
N THR A 674 44.86 -11.80 7.91
CA THR A 674 45.73 -11.05 7.01
C THR A 674 46.02 -9.65 7.56
N HIS A 675 45.01 -8.97 8.10
CA HIS A 675 45.17 -7.65 8.70
C HIS A 675 46.05 -7.69 9.96
N LEU A 676 45.86 -8.65 10.86
CA LEU A 676 46.70 -8.80 12.06
C LEU A 676 48.17 -9.02 11.69
N THR A 677 48.43 -9.81 10.64
CA THR A 677 49.78 -10.04 10.10
C THR A 677 50.37 -8.75 9.52
N TRP A 678 49.59 -8.03 8.72
CA TRP A 678 49.99 -6.74 8.17
C TRP A 678 50.28 -5.71 9.28
N ALA A 679 49.40 -5.59 10.27
CA ALA A 679 49.54 -4.67 11.40
C ALA A 679 50.79 -4.97 12.24
N ALA A 680 51.09 -6.24 12.47
CA ALA A 680 52.32 -6.66 13.17
C ALA A 680 53.60 -6.22 12.44
N ASN A 681 53.58 -6.23 11.10
CA ASN A 681 54.69 -5.77 10.27
C ASN A 681 54.72 -4.25 10.05
N ASN A 682 53.71 -3.52 10.53
CA ASN A 682 53.55 -2.07 10.34
C ASN A 682 53.24 -1.35 11.68
N PRO A 683 54.13 -1.44 12.70
CA PRO A 683 53.85 -0.97 14.06
C PRO A 683 53.63 0.54 14.19
N HIS A 684 54.05 1.35 13.21
CA HIS A 684 53.74 2.79 13.16
C HIS A 684 52.30 3.08 12.72
N SER A 685 51.63 2.11 12.10
CA SER A 685 50.26 2.25 11.59
C SER A 685 49.20 1.81 12.60
N VAL A 686 49.49 0.81 13.43
CA VAL A 686 48.62 0.32 14.50
C VAL A 686 49.45 0.19 15.78
N PRO A 687 49.10 0.89 16.88
CA PRO A 687 49.86 0.83 18.14
C PRO A 687 49.98 -0.61 18.67
N ALA A 688 51.15 -0.96 19.21
CA ALA A 688 51.41 -2.31 19.72
C ALA A 688 50.41 -2.75 20.81
N SER A 689 50.00 -1.83 21.70
CA SER A 689 48.98 -2.11 22.71
C SER A 689 47.63 -2.51 22.11
N GLN A 690 47.19 -1.81 21.07
CA GLN A 690 45.97 -2.15 20.33
C GLN A 690 46.12 -3.49 19.61
N LEU A 691 47.30 -3.80 19.04
CA LEU A 691 47.53 -5.08 18.38
C LEU A 691 47.49 -6.26 19.36
N VAL A 692 48.00 -6.10 20.59
CA VAL A 692 47.91 -7.12 21.64
C VAL A 692 46.45 -7.39 22.02
N GLU A 693 45.67 -6.32 22.23
CA GLU A 693 44.24 -6.42 22.52
C GLU A 693 43.46 -7.07 21.37
N LEU A 694 43.75 -6.71 20.12
CA LEU A 694 43.11 -7.34 18.97
C LEU A 694 43.49 -8.81 18.83
N LYS A 695 44.74 -9.20 19.09
CA LYS A 695 45.16 -10.61 19.03
C LYS A 695 44.51 -11.47 20.10
N SER A 696 44.36 -10.96 21.32
CA SER A 696 43.72 -11.71 22.41
C SER A 696 42.25 -12.04 22.13
N LEU A 697 41.58 -11.26 21.27
CA LEU A 697 40.21 -11.54 20.83
C LEU A 697 40.10 -12.71 19.81
N PHE A 698 41.20 -13.10 19.16
CA PHE A 698 41.22 -14.15 18.12
C PHE A 698 41.94 -15.43 18.57
N ASP A 699 42.76 -15.36 19.63
CA ASP A 699 43.42 -16.53 20.19
C ASP A 699 42.44 -17.31 21.10
N GLU A 700 41.73 -18.28 20.53
CA GLU A 700 40.86 -19.25 21.24
C GLU A 700 41.62 -20.03 22.34
N HIS A 701 42.96 -20.02 22.33
CA HIS A 701 43.82 -20.64 23.35
C HIS A 701 44.37 -19.67 24.41
N SER A 702 44.22 -18.35 24.23
CA SER A 702 44.72 -17.37 25.20
C SER A 702 43.84 -17.24 26.45
N ALA A 703 42.57 -17.69 26.38
CA ALA A 703 41.72 -17.82 27.57
C ALA A 703 42.24 -18.86 28.58
N SER A 704 43.15 -19.75 28.18
CA SER A 704 43.85 -20.70 29.06
C SER A 704 45.24 -20.24 29.53
N LEU A 705 45.69 -19.04 29.11
CA LEU A 705 47.02 -18.50 29.41
C LEU A 705 46.99 -17.27 30.35
N MET A 706 45.89 -17.09 31.09
CA MET A 706 45.90 -16.27 32.29
C MET A 706 46.54 -17.09 33.42
N ILE A 707 47.87 -16.94 33.54
CA ILE A 707 48.69 -17.05 34.75
C ILE A 707 47.99 -17.78 35.91
N ALA A 708 48.34 -19.05 36.11
CA ALA A 708 48.11 -19.72 37.39
C ALA A 708 48.74 -18.86 38.51
N PRO A 709 47.99 -18.43 39.54
CA PRO A 709 48.63 -17.86 40.71
C PRO A 709 49.48 -18.95 41.38
N PRO A 710 50.66 -18.60 41.93
CA PRO A 710 51.47 -19.56 42.66
C PRO A 710 50.68 -20.14 43.84
N PRO A 711 50.96 -21.38 44.26
CA PRO A 711 50.23 -22.02 45.35
C PRO A 711 50.48 -21.22 46.64
N VAL A 712 49.42 -20.64 47.20
CA VAL A 712 49.47 -20.05 48.54
C VAL A 712 48.94 -21.08 49.51
N ASP A 713 49.82 -21.43 50.44
CA ASP A 713 49.59 -22.34 51.55
C ASP A 713 48.35 -21.97 52.37
N VAL A 714 47.64 -23.02 52.76
CA VAL A 714 46.52 -23.01 53.69
C VAL A 714 46.99 -22.56 55.07
N TRP A 715 46.42 -21.47 55.59
CA TRP A 715 46.21 -21.28 57.02
C TRP A 715 44.79 -20.76 57.27
N LEU A 716 43.95 -21.63 57.83
CA LEU A 716 42.68 -21.31 58.47
C LEU A 716 42.95 -20.95 59.93
N VAL A 717 42.80 -19.69 60.36
CA VAL A 717 42.35 -19.36 61.73
C VAL A 717 41.78 -17.92 61.80
N GLY A 718 40.53 -17.78 62.29
CA GLY A 718 40.14 -16.68 63.18
C GLY A 718 39.52 -15.39 62.58
N SER A 719 38.21 -15.21 62.85
CA SER A 719 37.38 -13.99 62.68
C SER A 719 37.18 -13.49 61.24
N VAL A 720 35.94 -13.17 60.89
CA VAL A 720 35.57 -12.63 59.57
C VAL A 720 36.13 -11.22 59.45
N THR A 721 37.39 -11.09 59.05
CA THR A 721 37.93 -9.89 58.44
C THR A 721 37.51 -9.89 56.98
N GLU A 722 36.90 -8.79 56.54
CA GLU A 722 36.58 -8.59 55.12
C GLU A 722 37.86 -8.76 54.29
N THR A 723 37.86 -9.77 53.42
CA THR A 723 39.03 -10.03 52.57
C THR A 723 39.11 -8.94 51.50
N ARG A 724 40.32 -8.61 51.04
CA ARG A 724 40.52 -7.63 49.94
C ARG A 724 39.69 -7.93 48.69
N ALA A 725 39.42 -9.21 48.42
CA ALA A 725 38.53 -9.64 47.34
C ALA A 725 37.08 -9.18 47.56
N SER A 726 36.59 -9.22 48.79
CA SER A 726 35.25 -8.77 49.16
C SER A 726 35.09 -7.24 48.98
N VAL A 727 36.10 -6.45 49.34
CA VAL A 727 36.07 -4.98 49.17
C VAL A 727 35.98 -4.60 47.68
N LYS A 728 36.77 -5.25 46.83
CA LYS A 728 36.73 -5.02 45.36
C LYS A 728 35.38 -5.36 44.77
N GLU A 729 34.79 -6.48 45.16
CA GLU A 729 33.48 -6.93 44.68
C GLU A 729 32.36 -5.97 45.12
N GLN A 730 32.35 -5.56 46.39
CA GLN A 730 31.37 -4.60 46.90
C GLN A 730 31.49 -3.23 46.21
N ILE A 731 32.70 -2.75 45.93
CA ILE A 731 32.90 -1.48 45.19
C ILE A 731 32.48 -1.63 43.71
N ALA A 732 32.67 -2.80 43.09
CA ALA A 732 32.15 -3.08 41.76
C ALA A 732 30.61 -3.07 41.74
N LEU A 733 29.95 -3.61 42.76
CA LEU A 733 28.49 -3.55 42.92
C LEU A 733 27.99 -2.11 43.13
N ILE A 734 28.74 -1.26 43.85
CA ILE A 734 28.44 0.19 43.94
C ILE A 734 28.52 0.85 42.56
N LYS A 735 29.56 0.53 41.77
CA LYS A 735 29.72 1.04 40.39
C LYS A 735 28.56 0.61 39.48
N ALA A 736 28.08 -0.63 39.64
CA ALA A 736 26.93 -1.18 38.93
C ALA A 736 25.57 -0.66 39.42
N LYS A 737 25.53 0.04 40.56
CA LYS A 737 24.32 0.46 41.28
C LYS A 737 23.50 -0.69 41.86
N GLU A 738 24.14 -1.83 42.10
CA GLU A 738 23.52 -3.03 42.69
C GLU A 738 23.70 -3.08 44.21
N PHE A 739 24.61 -2.26 44.75
CA PHE A 739 24.81 -2.08 46.18
C PHE A 739 24.82 -0.60 46.55
N THR A 740 24.05 -0.23 47.58
CA THR A 740 23.95 1.14 48.10
C THR A 740 24.38 1.11 49.56
N PRO A 741 25.67 1.33 49.87
CA PRO A 741 26.18 1.18 51.23
C PRO A 741 25.57 2.22 52.18
N THR A 742 25.27 1.79 53.39
CA THR A 742 25.04 2.67 54.54
C THR A 742 26.32 3.46 54.85
N ALA A 743 26.21 4.55 55.62
CA ALA A 743 27.37 5.33 56.09
C ALA A 743 28.44 4.44 56.77
N LYS A 744 28.00 3.44 57.53
CA LYS A 744 28.88 2.47 58.20
C LYS A 744 29.63 1.59 57.20
N GLU A 745 28.90 0.95 56.29
CA GLU A 745 29.49 0.06 55.27
C GLU A 745 30.42 0.85 54.34
N PHE A 746 30.06 2.09 54.02
CA PHE A 746 30.90 2.97 53.24
C PHE A 746 32.23 3.27 53.95
N ASN A 747 32.20 3.56 55.26
CA ASN A 747 33.43 3.82 56.01
C ASN A 747 34.32 2.58 56.09
N VAL A 748 33.74 1.41 56.34
CA VAL A 748 34.46 0.13 56.36
C VAL A 748 35.12 -0.15 55.00
N LEU A 749 34.40 0.04 53.90
CA LEU A 749 34.95 -0.11 52.55
C LEU A 749 36.09 0.87 52.26
N TYR A 750 35.98 2.11 52.73
CA TYR A 750 36.98 3.14 52.52
C TYR A 750 38.26 2.88 53.34
N GLU A 751 38.12 2.44 54.59
CA GLU A 751 39.23 2.07 55.49
C GLU A 751 39.93 0.78 55.06
N ALA A 752 39.20 -0.15 54.43
CA ALA A 752 39.74 -1.41 53.95
C ALA A 752 40.54 -1.30 52.63
N LEU A 753 40.64 -0.10 52.04
CA LEU A 753 41.46 0.13 50.85
C LEU A 753 42.96 0.05 51.17
N ASP A 754 43.68 -0.88 50.52
CA ASP A 754 45.14 -0.97 50.62
C ASP A 754 45.81 0.02 49.64
N PRO A 755 46.58 1.02 50.12
CA PRO A 755 47.29 1.94 49.25
C PRO A 755 48.29 1.26 48.29
N ALA A 756 48.77 0.06 48.61
CA ALA A 756 49.67 -0.71 47.76
C ALA A 756 48.95 -1.51 46.65
N ASP A 757 47.62 -1.57 46.67
CA ASP A 757 46.84 -2.24 45.62
C ASP A 757 46.77 -1.34 44.37
N PRO A 758 47.17 -1.83 43.18
CA PRO A 758 47.17 -1.05 41.94
C PRO A 758 45.78 -0.54 41.54
N ASP A 759 44.69 -1.14 42.03
CA ASP A 759 43.31 -0.73 41.72
C ASP A 759 42.76 0.32 42.70
N THR A 760 43.46 0.62 43.79
CA THR A 760 43.01 1.59 44.81
C THR A 760 42.69 2.97 44.25
N PRO A 761 43.46 3.55 43.30
CA PRO A 761 43.07 4.81 42.67
C PRO A 761 41.69 4.77 41.98
N GLU A 762 41.33 3.66 41.33
CA GLU A 762 40.01 3.50 40.70
C GLU A 762 38.91 3.32 41.75
N MET A 763 39.16 2.53 42.80
CA MET A 763 38.21 2.30 43.88
C MET A 763 37.88 3.58 44.66
N VAL A 764 38.89 4.40 44.98
CA VAL A 764 38.70 5.73 45.59
C VAL A 764 37.86 6.63 44.68
N LEU A 765 38.09 6.59 43.37
CA LEU A 765 37.31 7.37 42.41
C LEU A 765 35.84 6.95 42.39
N ILE A 766 35.55 5.65 42.48
CA ILE A 766 34.17 5.12 42.54
C ILE A 766 33.48 5.56 43.83
N LEU A 767 34.14 5.41 44.98
CA LEU A 767 33.59 5.81 46.28
C LEU A 767 33.35 7.32 46.36
N ASN A 768 34.27 8.14 45.84
CA ASN A 768 34.08 9.60 45.77
C ASN A 768 32.92 10.00 44.84
N LYS A 769 32.74 9.28 43.73
CA LYS A 769 31.61 9.50 42.81
C LYS A 769 30.28 9.05 43.42
N TYR A 770 30.29 8.05 44.30
CA TYR A 770 29.12 7.67 45.07
C TYR A 770 28.75 8.74 46.09
N LEU A 771 29.72 9.26 46.87
CA LEU A 771 29.52 10.36 47.82
C LEU A 771 28.96 11.61 47.14
N SER A 772 29.53 12.04 46.01
CA SER A 772 29.07 13.24 45.31
C SER A 772 27.64 13.14 44.75
N LYS A 773 27.11 11.92 44.62
CA LYS A 773 25.73 11.66 44.16
C LYS A 773 24.70 11.61 45.29
N GLN A 774 25.13 11.67 46.56
CA GLN A 774 24.19 11.74 47.69
C GLN A 774 23.38 13.06 47.70
N GLY A 775 23.81 14.08 46.93
CA GLY A 775 23.07 15.33 46.76
C GLY A 775 22.77 16.00 48.09
N ASP A 776 21.49 16.35 48.30
CA ASP A 776 21.01 17.00 49.54
C ASP A 776 21.13 16.10 50.78
N GLY A 777 21.33 14.78 50.62
CA GLY A 777 21.53 13.82 51.71
C GLY A 777 22.97 13.69 52.22
N LEU A 778 23.94 14.37 51.57
CA LEU A 778 25.37 14.22 51.89
C LEU A 778 25.72 14.64 53.33
N GLU A 779 25.17 15.75 53.83
CA GLU A 779 25.45 16.22 55.19
C GLU A 779 25.00 15.21 56.26
N GLN A 780 23.82 14.63 56.08
CA GLN A 780 23.31 13.61 56.99
C GLN A 780 24.13 12.31 56.91
N PHE A 781 24.52 11.90 55.70
CA PHE A 781 25.36 10.72 55.48
C PHE A 781 26.73 10.86 56.18
N LEU A 782 27.38 12.03 56.07
CA LEU A 782 28.65 12.33 56.75
C LEU A 782 28.49 12.45 58.28
N ALA A 783 27.36 13.00 58.75
CA ALA A 783 27.04 13.05 60.17
C ALA A 783 26.83 11.65 60.77
N ASP A 784 26.29 10.71 60.00
CA ASP A 784 26.09 9.32 60.43
C ASP A 784 27.38 8.50 60.39
N MET A 785 28.33 8.83 59.49
CA MET A 785 29.70 8.29 59.53
C MET A 785 30.41 8.69 60.83
N THR A 786 30.32 9.96 61.22
CA THR A 786 31.03 10.53 62.38
C THR A 786 30.37 10.22 63.74
N LYS A 787 29.04 10.10 63.82
CA LYS A 787 28.33 9.74 65.07
C LYS A 787 28.67 8.35 65.61
N GLN A 788 29.19 7.44 64.79
CA GLN A 788 29.55 6.09 65.23
C GLN A 788 30.90 6.04 65.95
N GLU A 789 31.89 6.85 65.55
CA GLU A 789 33.18 6.94 66.25
C GLU A 789 33.01 7.39 67.71
N ALA A 790 32.03 8.27 67.98
CA ALA A 790 31.72 8.73 69.33
C ALA A 790 31.06 7.65 70.23
N LYS A 791 30.29 6.72 69.66
CA LYS A 791 29.61 5.64 70.42
C LYS A 791 30.49 4.43 70.70
N GLU A 792 31.53 4.19 69.90
CA GLU A 792 32.50 3.13 70.15
C GLU A 792 33.59 3.56 71.14
N GLY A 793 33.87 4.88 71.25
CA GLY A 793 34.69 5.45 72.33
C GLY A 793 34.09 5.27 73.73
N GLU A 794 32.76 5.44 73.90
CA GLU A 794 32.06 5.26 75.19
C GLU A 794 31.87 3.78 75.62
N LYS A 795 32.21 2.80 74.77
CA LYS A 795 32.17 1.37 75.11
C LYS A 795 33.51 0.77 75.53
N ASN A 796 34.59 1.55 75.39
CA ASN A 796 35.96 1.14 75.74
C ASN A 796 36.53 1.93 76.95
N GLU A 797 35.70 2.71 77.65
CA GLU A 797 35.84 3.08 79.07
C GLU A 797 34.85 2.25 79.92
#